data_AF-A0A1G0FSI2-F1
#
_entry.id   AF-A0A1G0FSI2-F1
#
_cell.length_a   1.000
_cell.length_b   1.000
_cell.length_c   1.000
_cell.angle_alpha   90.00
_cell.angle_beta   90.00
_cell.angle_gamma   90.00
#
_symmetry.space_group_name_H-M   'P 1'
#
loop_
_entity.id
_entity.type
_entity.pdbx_description
1 polymer ?
#
loop_
_entity_poly.entity_id
_entity_poly.type
_entity_poly.pdbx_seq_one_letter_code
_entity_poly.pdbx_strand_id
1 'polypeptide(L)'
;MSHGPTSLRAISVLLLAVLACGVPSQPSEAQAVSPTETGVSEEASPTAVASEPLASEEDSNNPLEAPLVEEPPPSGLFELFEQGIASGEWSREEGLIAGLKLFAGEASLGETFGEAPVQSEGTGLLHEALYYLQTGSDSAAKAEIERLLQIVAPSPDRLLEYAQPASASSGRGPGLASVRMGVVECEKIYADGFPKGGGELCLEYTDQNLGSYKGRIFYPSWWTTSDPEWPFLEAARQAVADSWNLYATFGEMRAIDLVFTLLGDKENPWIGAIAPGYGGAQSCQIAVYPGTIQGATAASMKGGVALGGFKQLIAHEMFHCFQAWRFPAHSWDNAPWEVNDWWGESTAEFFSNLVYPTVNNEWQHAKEFDFKSNTLPIFELSYANFEFFQYLGSKIGENAILSMIDTLPPNGSTGDHQAALSAYPSISSYWHEFGRLYLDERIKDTSGDFIPRGWPGSYYEDEINGPSQKVEVAGLPFTLARRALLFNPKHMYQVELSESGPAGNHGERFAVSGSPWSGIPPKVPVGCGKVPYLVLATTTASVADVYEVTVTISTLDEPVDCDPCLVGSWDLDLDSFQAFVSAPFAEMEDFYDFITAQGIWRYAFHQDGTMKAAFNFAYGYTLTTPGFGTDPLVTEGLITFDGQGIALWWVSSPGTLDTIGVKAPTIEHTVDMGGQVSQSEPGDFGGPGKGVSQSTYVCSPTTLTIWPPGAVQANLPPLDYIRVSGP
;
A
#
# COMPACT_ATOMS: atom_id res chain seq x y z
N MET A 1 -4.20 -46.64 41.17
CA MET A 1 -3.55 -45.32 41.11
C MET A 1 -3.25 -45.06 39.65
N SER A 2 -4.06 -44.20 39.00
CA SER A 2 -3.91 -43.85 37.58
C SER A 2 -2.96 -42.67 37.46
N HIS A 3 -1.74 -42.89 36.99
CA HIS A 3 -0.95 -41.81 36.42
C HIS A 3 -1.50 -41.55 35.00
N GLY A 4 -2.07 -40.36 34.80
CA GLY A 4 -2.70 -39.96 33.54
C GLY A 4 -1.70 -39.56 32.44
N PRO A 5 -2.18 -39.05 31.29
CA PRO A 5 -1.40 -38.71 30.08
C PRO A 5 -0.31 -37.62 30.26
N THR A 6 0.03 -37.22 31.49
CA THR A 6 0.99 -36.17 31.81
C THR A 6 2.46 -36.61 31.76
N SER A 7 2.80 -37.88 32.05
CA SER A 7 4.22 -38.30 32.00
C SER A 7 4.74 -38.52 30.57
N LEU A 8 3.86 -38.88 29.63
CA LEU A 8 4.20 -39.07 28.22
C LEU A 8 4.30 -37.74 27.45
N ARG A 9 3.47 -36.75 27.79
CA ARG A 9 3.68 -35.36 27.33
C ARG A 9 5.08 -34.84 27.69
N ALA A 10 5.63 -35.24 28.84
CA ALA A 10 6.99 -34.85 29.24
C ALA A 10 8.08 -35.48 28.35
N ILE A 11 7.86 -36.69 27.80
CA ILE A 11 8.80 -37.37 26.89
C ILE A 11 8.75 -36.76 25.48
N SER A 12 7.54 -36.47 24.97
CA SER A 12 7.39 -35.72 23.70
C SER A 12 7.93 -34.29 23.81
N VAL A 13 7.78 -33.64 24.97
CA VAL A 13 8.42 -32.35 25.29
C VAL A 13 9.93 -32.50 25.39
N LEU A 14 10.46 -33.64 25.88
CA LEU A 14 11.90 -33.88 25.91
C LEU A 14 12.47 -34.03 24.48
N LEU A 15 11.78 -34.74 23.58
CA LEU A 15 12.16 -34.85 22.15
C LEU A 15 12.10 -33.49 21.44
N LEU A 16 11.02 -32.74 21.64
CA LEU A 16 10.90 -31.37 21.13
C LEU A 16 11.92 -30.43 21.79
N ALA A 17 12.27 -30.63 23.06
CA ALA A 17 13.32 -29.88 23.75
C ALA A 17 14.72 -30.30 23.33
N VAL A 18 14.97 -31.54 22.90
CA VAL A 18 16.26 -31.91 22.30
C VAL A 18 16.39 -31.27 20.91
N LEU A 19 15.27 -31.15 20.18
CA LEU A 19 15.22 -30.44 18.89
C LEU A 19 15.20 -28.90 19.04
N ALA A 20 14.72 -28.35 20.16
CA ALA A 20 14.54 -26.90 20.38
C ALA A 20 15.44 -26.28 21.46
N CYS A 21 16.06 -27.07 22.36
CA CYS A 21 16.79 -26.58 23.53
C CYS A 21 18.25 -27.03 23.53
N GLY A 22 19.08 -26.24 22.86
CA GLY A 22 20.39 -25.88 23.40
C GLY A 22 20.31 -24.71 24.39
N VAL A 23 19.36 -24.73 25.34
CA VAL A 23 19.17 -23.64 26.32
C VAL A 23 20.24 -23.76 27.42
N PRO A 24 21.14 -22.77 27.61
CA PRO A 24 22.04 -22.77 28.75
C PRO A 24 21.26 -22.44 30.03
N SER A 25 21.48 -23.24 31.07
CA SER A 25 21.10 -22.90 32.44
C SER A 25 21.87 -21.65 32.90
N GLN A 26 21.17 -20.61 33.35
CA GLN A 26 21.78 -19.42 33.95
C GLN A 26 22.71 -19.79 35.12
N PRO A 27 23.94 -19.24 35.20
CA PRO A 27 24.67 -19.20 36.47
C PRO A 27 24.11 -18.09 37.37
N SER A 28 23.99 -18.43 38.65
CA SER A 28 23.50 -17.56 39.72
C SER A 28 24.35 -16.32 39.97
N GLU A 29 23.68 -15.25 40.38
CA GLU A 29 24.13 -14.05 41.12
C GLU A 29 25.62 -13.94 41.51
N ALA A 30 26.24 -12.82 41.10
CA ALA A 30 27.37 -12.23 41.81
C ALA A 30 27.24 -10.70 41.86
N GLN A 31 26.93 -10.23 43.07
CA GLN A 31 27.36 -9.01 43.78
C GLN A 31 27.60 -7.70 43.01
N ALA A 32 26.83 -6.69 43.43
CA ALA A 32 27.03 -5.28 43.19
C ALA A 32 28.37 -4.76 43.74
N VAL A 33 29.07 -3.97 42.94
CA VAL A 33 30.16 -3.09 43.38
C VAL A 33 29.85 -1.67 42.88
N SER A 34 29.75 -0.73 43.82
CA SER A 34 29.60 0.70 43.57
C SER A 34 30.84 1.29 42.89
N PRO A 35 30.70 2.30 42.01
CA PRO A 35 31.81 3.16 41.64
C PRO A 35 31.91 4.38 42.57
N THR A 36 33.17 4.63 42.93
CA THR A 36 33.71 5.70 43.75
C THR A 36 33.75 7.03 42.99
N GLU A 37 33.39 8.12 43.69
CA GLU A 37 33.64 9.52 43.29
C GLU A 37 35.13 9.82 43.13
N THR A 38 35.50 10.51 42.04
CA THR A 38 36.63 11.44 41.92
C THR A 38 36.59 12.00 40.49
N GLY A 39 36.85 13.25 40.18
CA GLY A 39 37.28 14.43 40.91
C GLY A 39 37.38 15.55 39.86
N VAL A 40 36.94 16.74 40.22
CA VAL A 40 36.98 17.94 39.38
C VAL A 40 38.43 18.39 39.18
N SER A 41 38.83 18.66 37.94
CA SER A 41 39.98 19.52 37.65
C SER A 41 39.65 20.42 36.45
N GLU A 42 39.52 21.71 36.74
CA GLU A 42 39.77 22.80 35.79
C GLU A 42 41.23 22.76 35.36
N GLU A 43 41.53 22.96 34.07
CA GLU A 43 42.56 23.92 33.64
C GLU A 43 42.59 24.15 32.11
N ALA A 44 42.57 25.44 31.78
CA ALA A 44 43.32 26.16 30.76
C ALA A 44 43.25 25.76 29.27
N SER A 45 42.62 26.67 28.51
CA SER A 45 42.78 26.88 27.06
C SER A 45 44.24 27.07 26.63
N PRO A 46 44.58 26.61 25.40
CA PRO A 46 45.56 27.28 24.57
C PRO A 46 44.96 27.74 23.23
N THR A 47 45.05 29.05 23.04
CA THR A 47 45.30 29.83 21.82
C THR A 47 45.33 29.08 20.48
N ALA A 48 44.37 29.41 19.62
CA ALA A 48 44.35 29.04 18.21
C ALA A 48 45.49 29.71 17.43
N VAL A 49 46.27 28.89 16.70
CA VAL A 49 47.22 29.33 15.68
C VAL A 49 46.56 29.14 14.32
N ALA A 50 46.42 30.24 13.58
CA ALA A 50 45.93 30.24 12.21
C ALA A 50 46.89 29.48 11.30
N SER A 51 46.36 28.45 10.62
CA SER A 51 47.04 27.72 9.55
C SER A 51 46.35 28.05 8.24
N GLU A 52 47.12 28.52 7.26
CA GLU A 52 46.68 28.77 5.89
C GLU A 52 46.19 27.47 5.22
N PRO A 53 45.21 27.53 4.30
CA PRO A 53 44.65 26.35 3.67
C PRO A 53 45.62 25.80 2.61
N LEU A 54 46.13 24.59 2.86
CA LEU A 54 46.73 23.74 1.85
C LEU A 54 45.62 23.23 0.92
N ALA A 55 45.79 23.47 -0.38
CA ALA A 55 44.96 22.93 -1.44
C ALA A 55 44.93 21.39 -1.32
N SER A 56 43.79 20.88 -0.88
CA SER A 56 43.47 19.45 -0.88
C SER A 56 43.18 19.02 -2.32
N GLU A 57 43.85 17.94 -2.72
CA GLU A 57 43.59 17.19 -3.94
C GLU A 57 42.10 16.84 -4.06
N GLU A 58 41.55 16.95 -5.26
CA GLU A 58 40.19 16.58 -5.62
C GLU A 58 39.94 15.11 -5.25
N ASP A 59 39.28 14.91 -4.11
CA ASP A 59 38.77 13.64 -3.64
C ASP A 59 37.57 13.28 -4.53
N SER A 60 37.73 12.28 -5.40
CA SER A 60 36.70 11.76 -6.30
C SER A 60 35.62 10.93 -5.58
N ASN A 61 35.35 11.27 -4.31
CA ASN A 61 34.31 10.69 -3.46
C ASN A 61 33.10 11.63 -3.43
N ASN A 62 32.61 12.06 -4.60
CA ASN A 62 31.27 12.62 -4.63
C ASN A 62 30.32 11.45 -4.33
N PRO A 63 29.59 11.46 -3.19
CA PRO A 63 28.61 10.42 -2.91
C PRO A 63 27.72 10.31 -4.13
N LEU A 64 27.43 9.08 -4.57
CA LEU A 64 26.43 8.81 -5.60
C LEU A 64 25.23 9.71 -5.32
N GLU A 65 25.05 10.75 -6.13
CA GLU A 65 23.88 11.59 -6.10
C GLU A 65 22.74 10.63 -6.41
N ALA A 66 22.00 10.24 -5.37
CA ALA A 66 20.89 9.32 -5.51
C ALA A 66 20.04 9.84 -6.67
N PRO A 67 19.68 8.99 -7.65
CA PRO A 67 18.94 9.46 -8.80
C PRO A 67 17.75 10.25 -8.28
N LEU A 68 17.70 11.54 -8.63
CA LEU A 68 16.59 12.41 -8.26
C LEU A 68 15.33 11.70 -8.75
N VAL A 69 14.55 11.18 -7.81
CA VAL A 69 13.24 10.62 -8.12
C VAL A 69 12.43 11.81 -8.60
N GLU A 70 12.15 11.82 -9.90
CA GLU A 70 11.32 12.86 -10.52
C GLU A 70 9.98 12.88 -9.77
N GLU A 71 9.63 14.05 -9.24
CA GLU A 71 8.35 14.25 -8.59
C GLU A 71 7.24 13.88 -9.57
N PRO A 72 6.25 13.06 -9.16
CA PRO A 72 5.15 12.73 -10.05
C PRO A 72 4.43 14.02 -10.46
N PRO A 73 3.93 14.09 -11.69
CA PRO A 73 3.10 15.21 -12.10
C PRO A 73 1.88 15.33 -11.16
N PRO A 74 1.25 16.52 -11.06
CA PRO A 74 0.07 16.71 -10.22
C PRO A 74 -1.04 15.68 -10.52
N SER A 75 -1.77 15.26 -9.48
CA SER A 75 -2.86 14.26 -9.60
C SER A 75 -3.93 14.70 -10.57
N GLY A 76 -4.36 15.96 -10.47
CA GLY A 76 -5.56 16.47 -11.09
C GLY A 76 -5.47 17.94 -11.47
N LEU A 77 -6.44 18.42 -12.25
CA LEU A 77 -6.54 19.84 -12.63
C LEU A 77 -6.80 20.75 -11.42
N PHE A 78 -7.47 20.25 -10.38
CA PHE A 78 -7.70 21.02 -9.16
C PHE A 78 -6.39 21.26 -8.38
N GLU A 79 -5.49 20.28 -8.33
CA GLU A 79 -4.17 20.43 -7.70
C GLU A 79 -3.33 21.47 -8.46
N LEU A 80 -3.31 21.44 -9.79
CA LEU A 80 -2.65 22.46 -10.61
C LEU A 80 -3.21 23.87 -10.34
N PHE A 81 -4.52 23.98 -10.18
CA PHE A 81 -5.18 25.23 -9.84
C PHE A 81 -4.75 25.78 -8.48
N GLU A 82 -4.73 24.96 -7.44
CA GLU A 82 -4.27 25.35 -6.11
C GLU A 82 -2.76 25.68 -6.10
N GLN A 83 -1.93 24.91 -6.83
CA GLN A 83 -0.51 25.21 -6.99
C GLN A 83 -0.28 26.58 -7.64
N GLY A 84 -1.05 26.94 -8.68
CA GLY A 84 -0.98 28.25 -9.32
C GLY A 84 -1.43 29.41 -8.42
N ILE A 85 -2.40 29.17 -7.51
CA ILE A 85 -2.77 30.14 -6.47
C ILE A 85 -1.63 30.29 -5.46
N ALA A 86 -1.11 29.17 -4.96
CA ALA A 86 -0.06 29.15 -3.93
C ALA A 86 1.25 29.79 -4.42
N SER A 87 1.60 29.62 -5.70
CA SER A 87 2.76 30.25 -6.34
C SER A 87 2.55 31.74 -6.64
N GLY A 88 1.30 32.21 -6.62
CA GLY A 88 0.92 33.57 -7.00
C GLY A 88 0.91 33.81 -8.51
N GLU A 89 0.90 32.75 -9.32
CA GLU A 89 0.77 32.82 -10.78
C GLU A 89 -0.58 33.41 -11.20
N TRP A 90 -1.65 33.06 -10.49
CA TRP A 90 -2.98 33.64 -10.67
C TRP A 90 -3.72 33.86 -9.36
N SER A 91 -4.72 34.75 -9.40
CA SER A 91 -5.77 34.79 -8.38
C SER A 91 -6.72 33.59 -8.48
N ARG A 92 -7.52 33.35 -7.44
CA ARG A 92 -8.55 32.30 -7.43
C ARG A 92 -9.55 32.47 -8.58
N GLU A 93 -9.97 33.71 -8.85
CA GLU A 93 -10.86 34.06 -9.96
C GLU A 93 -10.26 33.73 -11.32
N GLU A 94 -9.01 34.13 -11.54
CA GLU A 94 -8.30 33.90 -12.80
C GLU A 94 -8.10 32.40 -13.04
N GLY A 95 -7.68 31.64 -12.02
CA GLY A 95 -7.51 30.19 -12.11
C GLY A 95 -8.82 29.46 -12.43
N LEU A 96 -9.94 29.84 -11.78
CA LEU A 96 -11.26 29.25 -12.06
C LEU A 96 -11.73 29.54 -13.48
N ILE A 97 -11.60 30.79 -13.94
CA ILE A 97 -11.95 31.17 -15.32
C ILE A 97 -11.08 30.44 -16.33
N ALA A 98 -9.78 30.28 -16.05
CA ALA A 98 -8.85 29.60 -16.94
C ALA A 98 -9.17 28.10 -17.04
N GLY A 99 -9.41 27.43 -15.92
CA GLY A 99 -9.86 26.02 -15.89
C GLY A 99 -11.21 25.82 -16.58
N LEU A 100 -12.19 26.71 -16.39
CA LEU A 100 -13.47 26.63 -17.09
C LEU A 100 -13.36 26.91 -18.59
N LYS A 101 -12.43 27.78 -19.02
CA LYS A 101 -12.13 28.00 -20.45
C LYS A 101 -11.53 26.79 -21.11
N LEU A 102 -10.69 26.03 -20.38
CA LEU A 102 -10.21 24.73 -20.84
C LEU A 102 -11.40 23.80 -21.12
N PHE A 103 -12.29 23.61 -20.15
CA PHE A 103 -13.49 22.78 -20.32
C PHE A 103 -14.44 23.28 -21.40
N ALA A 104 -14.56 24.60 -21.60
CA ALA A 104 -15.37 25.20 -22.65
C ALA A 104 -14.74 25.10 -24.06
N GLY A 105 -13.54 24.52 -24.20
CA GLY A 105 -12.78 24.49 -25.46
C GLY A 105 -12.25 25.85 -25.91
N GLU A 106 -12.26 26.85 -25.02
CA GLU A 106 -11.79 28.20 -25.30
C GLU A 106 -10.25 28.31 -25.17
N ALA A 107 -9.63 27.50 -24.32
CA ALA A 107 -8.18 27.42 -24.10
C ALA A 107 -7.66 25.97 -24.20
N SER A 108 -6.34 25.78 -24.39
CA SER A 108 -5.71 24.45 -24.29
C SER A 108 -5.09 24.21 -22.91
N LEU A 109 -4.82 22.94 -22.57
CA LEU A 109 -4.23 22.59 -21.27
C LEU A 109 -2.85 23.23 -21.10
N GLY A 110 -1.99 23.16 -22.13
CA GLY A 110 -0.65 23.74 -22.09
C GLY A 110 -0.67 25.28 -22.01
N GLU A 111 -1.66 25.93 -22.62
CA GLU A 111 -1.88 27.38 -22.47
C GLU A 111 -2.34 27.75 -21.06
N THR A 112 -3.05 26.85 -20.38
CA THR A 112 -3.72 27.13 -19.10
C THR A 112 -2.84 26.79 -17.90
N PHE A 113 -2.25 25.58 -17.85
CA PHE A 113 -1.53 25.07 -16.69
C PHE A 113 -0.06 24.72 -16.96
N GLY A 114 0.39 24.78 -18.22
CA GLY A 114 1.78 24.50 -18.62
C GLY A 114 2.18 23.01 -18.59
N GLU A 115 1.81 22.29 -17.53
CA GLU A 115 2.05 20.86 -17.33
C GLU A 115 0.74 20.06 -17.39
N ALA A 116 0.83 18.79 -17.83
CA ALA A 116 -0.31 17.88 -17.85
C ALA A 116 -0.38 17.09 -16.53
N PRO A 117 -1.53 17.08 -15.84
CA PRO A 117 -1.73 16.25 -14.66
C PRO A 117 -1.84 14.76 -15.03
N VAL A 118 -1.78 13.88 -14.05
CA VAL A 118 -2.09 12.44 -14.21
C VAL A 118 -3.53 12.25 -14.67
N GLN A 119 -4.47 12.98 -14.06
CA GLN A 119 -5.88 13.02 -14.44
C GLN A 119 -6.33 14.41 -14.84
N SER A 120 -7.11 14.49 -15.91
CA SER A 120 -7.72 15.73 -16.38
C SER A 120 -9.22 15.78 -16.17
N GLU A 121 -9.69 15.09 -15.13
CA GLU A 121 -11.02 15.29 -14.56
C GLU A 121 -11.10 16.67 -13.90
N GLY A 122 -12.32 17.22 -13.88
CA GLY A 122 -12.58 18.62 -13.57
C GLY A 122 -13.63 18.86 -12.49
N THR A 123 -14.15 17.81 -11.85
CA THR A 123 -15.28 17.93 -10.91
C THR A 123 -14.96 18.89 -9.77
N GLY A 124 -13.77 18.81 -9.18
CA GLY A 124 -13.31 19.77 -8.16
C GLY A 124 -13.29 21.23 -8.61
N LEU A 125 -12.81 21.51 -9.82
CA LEU A 125 -12.81 22.88 -10.39
C LEU A 125 -14.22 23.41 -10.62
N LEU A 126 -15.14 22.58 -11.09
CA LEU A 126 -16.54 22.97 -11.25
C LEU A 126 -17.21 23.24 -9.90
N HIS A 127 -16.93 22.42 -8.89
CA HIS A 127 -17.42 22.64 -7.53
C HIS A 127 -16.92 23.96 -6.97
N GLU A 128 -15.63 24.26 -7.09
CA GLU A 128 -15.08 25.52 -6.58
C GLU A 128 -15.62 26.74 -7.37
N ALA A 129 -15.84 26.61 -8.68
CA ALA A 129 -16.48 27.65 -9.49
C ALA A 129 -17.91 27.94 -9.05
N LEU A 130 -18.69 26.88 -8.81
CA LEU A 130 -20.06 26.98 -8.36
C LEU A 130 -20.17 27.56 -6.93
N TYR A 131 -19.26 27.17 -6.03
CA TYR A 131 -19.11 27.78 -4.71
C TYR A 131 -18.75 29.27 -4.82
N TYR A 132 -17.82 29.62 -5.71
CA TYR A 132 -17.41 31.01 -5.97
C TYR A 132 -18.59 31.88 -6.45
N LEU A 133 -19.49 31.35 -7.30
CA LEU A 133 -20.70 32.09 -7.70
C LEU A 133 -21.55 32.54 -6.50
N GLN A 134 -21.53 31.78 -5.40
CA GLN A 134 -22.28 32.12 -4.19
C GLN A 134 -21.50 33.07 -3.29
N THR A 135 -20.22 32.79 -3.06
CA THR A 135 -19.43 33.43 -2.00
C THR A 135 -18.50 34.55 -2.49
N GLY A 136 -18.09 34.49 -3.75
CA GLY A 136 -17.13 35.44 -4.35
C GLY A 136 -17.64 36.88 -4.38
N SER A 137 -16.71 37.84 -4.43
CA SER A 137 -17.05 39.28 -4.47
C SER A 137 -16.88 39.94 -5.83
N ASP A 138 -16.10 39.35 -6.75
CA ASP A 138 -15.88 39.93 -8.08
C ASP A 138 -17.06 39.64 -9.02
N SER A 139 -17.86 40.66 -9.32
CA SER A 139 -19.01 40.54 -10.20
C SER A 139 -18.66 40.22 -11.66
N ALA A 140 -17.49 40.66 -12.14
CA ALA A 140 -17.05 40.37 -13.50
C ALA A 140 -16.60 38.91 -13.61
N ALA A 141 -15.86 38.42 -12.61
CA ALA A 141 -15.50 37.01 -12.53
C ALA A 141 -16.74 36.11 -12.44
N LYS A 142 -17.71 36.45 -11.59
CA LYS A 142 -18.99 35.71 -11.50
C LYS A 142 -19.73 35.64 -12.83
N ALA A 143 -19.81 36.75 -13.56
CA ALA A 143 -20.49 36.77 -14.86
C ALA A 143 -19.78 35.89 -15.90
N GLU A 144 -18.45 35.86 -15.90
CA GLU A 144 -17.68 35.00 -16.80
C GLU A 144 -17.78 33.52 -16.40
N ILE A 145 -17.69 33.20 -15.10
CA ILE A 145 -17.89 31.85 -14.58
C ILE A 145 -19.28 31.33 -14.93
N GLU A 146 -20.34 32.15 -14.75
CA GLU A 146 -21.71 31.76 -15.10
C GLU A 146 -21.85 31.51 -16.61
N ARG A 147 -21.23 32.35 -17.46
CA ARG A 147 -21.21 32.14 -18.92
C ARG A 147 -20.53 30.82 -19.28
N LEU A 148 -19.37 30.54 -18.70
CA LEU A 148 -18.60 29.32 -19.00
C LEU A 148 -19.32 28.06 -18.50
N LEU A 149 -19.93 28.10 -17.30
CA LEU A 149 -20.72 26.98 -16.79
C LEU A 149 -21.95 26.67 -17.66
N GLN A 150 -22.55 27.67 -18.31
CA GLN A 150 -23.63 27.43 -19.29
C GLN A 150 -23.15 26.71 -20.55
N ILE A 151 -21.86 26.79 -20.88
CA ILE A 151 -21.23 26.05 -21.99
C ILE A 151 -20.83 24.65 -21.55
N VAL A 152 -20.14 24.56 -20.42
CA VAL A 152 -19.59 23.31 -19.88
C VAL A 152 -20.69 22.35 -19.41
N ALA A 153 -21.69 22.88 -18.71
CA ALA A 153 -22.75 22.14 -18.04
C ALA A 153 -24.15 22.76 -18.33
N PRO A 154 -24.61 22.76 -19.59
CA PRO A 154 -25.89 23.33 -19.96
C PRO A 154 -27.04 22.58 -19.26
N SER A 155 -28.00 23.32 -18.71
CA SER A 155 -29.12 22.69 -17.97
C SER A 155 -29.87 21.65 -18.83
N PRO A 156 -30.46 20.61 -18.22
CA PRO A 156 -31.19 19.58 -18.98
C PRO A 156 -32.34 20.11 -19.84
N ASP A 157 -33.05 21.13 -19.37
CA ASP A 157 -34.10 21.80 -20.16
C ASP A 157 -33.53 22.47 -21.41
N ARG A 158 -32.33 23.05 -21.28
CA ARG A 158 -31.60 23.65 -22.39
C ARG A 158 -31.21 22.60 -23.43
N LEU A 159 -30.68 21.47 -22.99
CA LEU A 159 -30.32 20.36 -23.87
C LEU A 159 -31.53 19.81 -24.62
N LEU A 160 -32.68 19.69 -23.96
CA LEU A 160 -33.92 19.20 -24.57
C LEU A 160 -34.46 20.09 -25.70
N GLU A 161 -34.12 21.38 -25.74
CA GLU A 161 -34.49 22.25 -26.88
C GLU A 161 -33.76 21.86 -28.17
N TYR A 162 -32.56 21.25 -28.06
CA TYR A 162 -31.72 20.83 -29.18
C TYR A 162 -31.66 19.30 -29.34
N ALA A 163 -32.43 18.58 -28.54
CA ALA A 163 -32.40 17.13 -28.49
C ALA A 163 -33.77 16.53 -28.80
N GLN A 164 -33.76 15.37 -29.44
CA GLN A 164 -34.97 14.57 -29.64
C GLN A 164 -34.73 13.14 -29.15
N PRO A 165 -35.78 12.41 -28.72
CA PRO A 165 -35.60 11.02 -28.32
C PRO A 165 -35.16 10.17 -29.52
N ALA A 166 -34.22 9.25 -29.31
CA ALA A 166 -33.69 8.37 -30.36
C ALA A 166 -34.78 7.58 -31.12
N SER A 167 -35.89 7.27 -30.44
CA SER A 167 -37.05 6.61 -31.03
C SER A 167 -37.78 7.45 -32.10
N ALA A 168 -37.64 8.78 -32.08
CA ALA A 168 -38.18 9.66 -33.11
C ALA A 168 -37.40 9.57 -34.43
N SER A 169 -36.12 9.20 -34.38
CA SER A 169 -35.27 9.04 -35.57
C SER A 169 -35.52 7.73 -36.30
N SER A 170 -35.78 6.64 -35.58
CA SER A 170 -36.04 5.31 -36.16
C SER A 170 -37.43 5.18 -36.81
N GLY A 171 -38.38 6.04 -36.45
CA GLY A 171 -39.74 6.05 -37.00
C GLY A 171 -39.90 6.75 -38.36
N ARG A 172 -38.83 7.36 -38.92
CA ARG A 172 -38.92 8.07 -40.21
C ARG A 172 -38.92 7.08 -41.37
N GLY A 173 -39.96 7.13 -42.20
CA GLY A 173 -40.09 6.27 -43.38
C GLY A 173 -38.91 6.42 -44.34
N PRO A 174 -38.45 5.33 -44.98
CA PRO A 174 -37.34 5.38 -45.93
C PRO A 174 -37.65 6.39 -47.05
N GLY A 175 -36.79 7.41 -47.19
CA GLY A 175 -36.89 8.45 -48.23
C GLY A 175 -37.14 9.88 -47.73
N LEU A 176 -37.47 10.08 -46.44
CA LEU A 176 -37.49 11.43 -45.85
C LEU A 176 -36.10 11.78 -45.31
N ALA A 177 -35.28 12.46 -46.13
CA ALA A 177 -34.02 13.02 -45.66
C ALA A 177 -34.33 14.02 -44.54
N SER A 178 -33.93 13.69 -43.32
CA SER A 178 -33.90 14.68 -42.27
C SER A 178 -32.87 15.73 -42.65
N VAL A 179 -33.26 17.01 -42.59
CA VAL A 179 -32.30 18.11 -42.62
C VAL A 179 -31.48 17.99 -41.34
N ARG A 180 -30.42 17.17 -41.37
CA ARG A 180 -29.41 17.14 -40.32
C ARG A 180 -28.57 18.39 -40.52
N MET A 181 -28.43 19.16 -39.47
CA MET A 181 -27.44 20.23 -39.43
C MET A 181 -26.05 19.64 -39.66
N GLY A 182 -25.16 20.43 -40.25
CA GLY A 182 -23.76 20.03 -40.36
C GLY A 182 -23.13 19.97 -38.97
N VAL A 183 -22.24 19.00 -38.76
CA VAL A 183 -21.49 18.81 -37.50
C VAL A 183 -20.92 20.13 -36.96
N VAL A 184 -20.28 20.90 -37.84
CA VAL A 184 -19.68 22.21 -37.53
C VAL A 184 -20.67 23.20 -36.92
N GLU A 185 -21.92 23.23 -37.39
CA GLU A 185 -22.92 24.16 -36.87
C GLU A 185 -23.40 23.73 -35.47
N CYS A 186 -23.45 22.42 -35.21
CA CYS A 186 -23.79 21.90 -33.90
C CYS A 186 -22.67 22.06 -32.86
N GLU A 187 -21.41 21.87 -33.26
CA GLU A 187 -20.25 22.19 -32.42
C GLU A 187 -20.26 23.67 -32.03
N LYS A 188 -20.55 24.55 -32.99
CA LYS A 188 -20.68 25.99 -32.73
C LYS A 188 -21.83 26.31 -31.77
N ILE A 189 -23.02 25.73 -31.99
CA ILE A 189 -24.17 25.90 -31.07
C ILE A 189 -23.81 25.47 -29.65
N TYR A 190 -23.08 24.36 -29.50
CA TYR A 190 -22.64 23.88 -28.19
C TYR A 190 -21.64 24.87 -27.58
N ALA A 191 -20.61 25.30 -28.33
CA ALA A 191 -19.62 26.27 -27.87
C ALA A 191 -20.23 27.64 -27.50
N ASP A 192 -21.34 28.02 -28.13
CA ASP A 192 -22.13 29.20 -27.80
C ASP A 192 -23.04 29.00 -26.56
N GLY A 193 -22.94 27.85 -25.88
CA GLY A 193 -23.69 27.52 -24.66
C GLY A 193 -25.16 27.20 -24.90
N PHE A 194 -25.49 26.71 -26.10
CA PHE A 194 -26.86 26.54 -26.59
C PHE A 194 -27.66 27.86 -26.43
N PRO A 195 -27.73 28.78 -27.40
CA PRO A 195 -28.40 30.09 -27.24
C PRO A 195 -29.93 30.05 -27.37
N LYS A 196 -30.71 30.68 -26.46
CA LYS A 196 -32.19 30.52 -26.37
C LYS A 196 -32.95 30.58 -27.71
N GLY A 197 -33.88 29.64 -27.91
CA GLY A 197 -34.81 29.65 -29.05
C GLY A 197 -34.29 29.03 -30.35
N GLY A 198 -33.20 28.25 -30.31
CA GLY A 198 -32.81 27.41 -31.43
C GLY A 198 -33.80 26.27 -31.64
N GLY A 199 -34.16 25.99 -32.90
CA GLY A 199 -35.00 24.86 -33.30
C GLY A 199 -34.17 23.71 -33.90
N GLU A 200 -32.85 23.83 -33.85
CA GLU A 200 -31.91 22.93 -34.48
C GLU A 200 -31.68 21.69 -33.62
N LEU A 201 -31.77 20.52 -34.24
CA LEU A 201 -31.53 19.25 -33.57
C LEU A 201 -30.06 18.87 -33.71
N CYS A 202 -29.31 18.99 -32.62
CA CYS A 202 -27.90 18.61 -32.55
C CYS A 202 -27.68 17.31 -31.80
N LEU A 203 -28.54 17.02 -30.82
CA LEU A 203 -28.42 15.84 -29.97
C LEU A 203 -29.59 14.89 -30.19
N GLU A 204 -29.35 13.62 -29.92
CA GLU A 204 -30.38 12.64 -29.61
C GLU A 204 -30.23 12.25 -28.13
N TYR A 205 -31.30 11.70 -27.55
CA TYR A 205 -31.19 11.10 -26.23
C TYR A 205 -31.91 9.76 -26.12
N THR A 206 -31.38 8.89 -25.26
CA THR A 206 -32.06 7.66 -24.83
C THR A 206 -32.50 7.78 -23.37
N ASP A 207 -33.73 7.36 -23.10
CA ASP A 207 -34.26 7.20 -21.74
C ASP A 207 -33.90 5.81 -21.20
N GLN A 208 -33.54 5.76 -19.93
CA GLN A 208 -33.36 4.55 -19.14
C GLN A 208 -34.13 4.67 -17.82
N ASN A 209 -34.82 3.61 -17.42
CA ASN A 209 -35.51 3.59 -16.14
C ASN A 209 -34.50 3.26 -15.02
N LEU A 210 -34.42 4.11 -14.01
CA LEU A 210 -33.55 3.97 -12.83
C LEU A 210 -34.44 3.96 -11.59
N GLY A 211 -35.10 2.82 -11.33
CA GLY A 211 -36.16 2.72 -10.34
C GLY A 211 -37.37 3.61 -10.69
N SER A 212 -37.69 4.57 -9.82
CA SER A 212 -38.71 5.60 -10.06
C SER A 212 -38.18 6.83 -10.82
N TYR A 213 -36.87 6.92 -11.02
CA TYR A 213 -36.22 8.02 -11.72
C TYR A 213 -35.90 7.63 -13.16
N LYS A 214 -35.44 8.62 -13.93
CA LYS A 214 -34.97 8.44 -15.30
C LYS A 214 -33.49 8.78 -15.39
N GLY A 215 -32.75 7.94 -16.11
CA GLY A 215 -31.48 8.31 -16.72
C GLY A 215 -31.73 8.79 -18.15
N ARG A 216 -31.15 9.91 -18.55
CA ARG A 216 -31.11 10.37 -19.94
C ARG A 216 -29.67 10.42 -20.39
N ILE A 217 -29.40 9.84 -21.56
CA ILE A 217 -28.07 9.91 -22.17
C ILE A 217 -28.16 10.66 -23.48
N PHE A 218 -27.63 11.88 -23.51
CA PHE A 218 -27.57 12.77 -24.65
C PHE A 218 -26.29 12.50 -25.45
N TYR A 219 -26.42 12.32 -26.76
CA TYR A 219 -25.30 12.06 -27.66
C TYR A 219 -25.51 12.75 -29.01
N PRO A 220 -24.44 12.93 -29.81
CA PRO A 220 -24.55 13.61 -31.10
C PRO A 220 -25.55 12.93 -32.05
N SER A 221 -26.47 13.70 -32.63
CA SER A 221 -27.56 13.17 -33.47
C SER A 221 -27.10 12.50 -34.78
N TRP A 222 -25.82 12.68 -35.14
CA TRP A 222 -25.22 12.03 -36.30
C TRP A 222 -24.58 10.69 -35.98
N TRP A 223 -24.41 10.31 -34.71
CA TRP A 223 -23.92 8.98 -34.33
C TRP A 223 -24.89 7.89 -34.79
N THR A 224 -24.31 6.81 -35.30
CA THR A 224 -24.98 5.64 -35.85
C THR A 224 -24.34 4.39 -35.26
N THR A 225 -25.03 3.25 -35.36
CA THR A 225 -24.52 1.96 -34.87
C THR A 225 -23.22 1.49 -35.55
N SER A 226 -22.81 2.12 -36.64
CA SER A 226 -21.55 1.83 -37.34
C SER A 226 -20.37 2.72 -36.90
N ASP A 227 -20.64 3.77 -36.13
CA ASP A 227 -19.61 4.70 -35.71
C ASP A 227 -18.78 4.13 -34.53
N PRO A 228 -17.48 4.42 -34.46
CA PRO A 228 -16.60 3.90 -33.41
C PRO A 228 -16.97 4.36 -32.00
N GLU A 229 -17.75 5.45 -31.87
CA GLU A 229 -18.25 5.98 -30.62
C GLU A 229 -19.48 5.21 -30.08
N TRP A 230 -20.20 4.48 -30.95
CA TRP A 230 -21.43 3.78 -30.54
C TRP A 230 -21.23 2.78 -29.38
N PRO A 231 -20.15 1.97 -29.33
CA PRO A 231 -19.86 1.13 -28.17
C PRO A 231 -19.72 1.91 -26.85
N PHE A 232 -19.26 3.16 -26.88
CA PHE A 232 -19.15 4.01 -25.70
C PHE A 232 -20.53 4.51 -25.23
N LEU A 233 -21.44 4.81 -26.15
CA LEU A 233 -22.84 5.11 -25.80
C LEU A 233 -23.48 3.93 -25.03
N GLU A 234 -23.32 2.70 -25.52
CA GLU A 234 -23.84 1.51 -24.82
C GLU A 234 -23.09 1.25 -23.50
N ALA A 235 -21.78 1.50 -23.45
CA ALA A 235 -21.01 1.41 -22.22
C ALA A 235 -21.46 2.42 -21.17
N ALA A 236 -21.75 3.66 -21.55
CA ALA A 236 -22.27 4.70 -20.67
C ALA A 236 -23.66 4.31 -20.11
N ARG A 237 -24.55 3.80 -20.96
CA ARG A 237 -25.87 3.27 -20.51
C ARG A 237 -25.72 2.17 -19.48
N GLN A 238 -24.78 1.26 -19.70
CA GLN A 238 -24.51 0.18 -18.77
C GLN A 238 -23.93 0.71 -17.46
N ALA A 239 -22.94 1.60 -17.52
CA ALA A 239 -22.31 2.20 -16.33
C ALA A 239 -23.29 2.99 -15.48
N VAL A 240 -24.11 3.86 -16.09
CA VAL A 240 -25.17 4.58 -15.36
C VAL A 240 -26.10 3.59 -14.64
N ALA A 241 -26.49 2.48 -15.28
CA ALA A 241 -27.33 1.46 -14.65
C ALA A 241 -26.62 0.77 -13.48
N ASP A 242 -25.40 0.29 -13.70
CA ASP A 242 -24.64 -0.51 -12.73
C ASP A 242 -24.33 0.33 -11.48
N SER A 243 -23.81 1.54 -11.69
CA SER A 243 -23.52 2.50 -10.62
C SER A 243 -24.78 2.91 -9.87
N TRP A 244 -25.87 3.25 -10.58
CA TRP A 244 -27.13 3.61 -9.91
C TRP A 244 -27.64 2.47 -9.03
N ASN A 245 -27.62 1.24 -9.54
CA ASN A 245 -28.08 0.07 -8.80
C ASN A 245 -27.22 -0.20 -7.56
N LEU A 246 -25.89 -0.08 -7.66
CA LEU A 246 -25.00 -0.26 -6.51
C LEU A 246 -25.17 0.88 -5.50
N TYR A 247 -25.07 2.13 -5.93
CA TYR A 247 -25.07 3.28 -5.02
C TYR A 247 -26.43 3.49 -4.36
N ALA A 248 -27.53 3.11 -5.00
CA ALA A 248 -28.86 3.09 -4.38
C ALA A 248 -28.97 2.13 -3.17
N THR A 249 -28.01 1.21 -2.99
CA THR A 249 -27.94 0.37 -1.78
C THR A 249 -27.36 1.12 -0.57
N PHE A 250 -26.64 2.22 -0.81
CA PHE A 250 -26.01 3.05 0.23
C PHE A 250 -26.80 4.31 0.57
N GLY A 251 -27.70 4.77 -0.30
CA GLY A 251 -28.51 5.96 -0.06
C GLY A 251 -29.45 6.31 -1.20
N GLU A 252 -29.99 7.53 -1.17
CA GLU A 252 -30.87 8.02 -2.22
C GLU A 252 -30.08 8.30 -3.51
N MET A 253 -30.49 7.66 -4.60
CA MET A 253 -30.09 8.04 -5.96
C MET A 253 -31.28 8.70 -6.67
N ARG A 254 -31.01 9.71 -7.50
CA ARG A 254 -32.03 10.45 -8.27
C ARG A 254 -31.81 10.29 -9.78
N ALA A 255 -32.41 11.19 -10.56
CA ALA A 255 -32.27 11.19 -12.02
C ALA A 255 -30.84 11.56 -12.44
N ILE A 256 -30.41 11.04 -13.59
CA ILE A 256 -29.08 11.25 -14.15
C ILE A 256 -29.21 11.75 -15.58
N ASP A 257 -28.46 12.79 -15.93
CA ASP A 257 -28.36 13.33 -17.27
C ASP A 257 -26.90 13.23 -17.75
N LEU A 258 -26.56 12.17 -18.48
CA LEU A 258 -25.22 12.01 -19.06
C LEU A 258 -25.17 12.66 -20.45
N VAL A 259 -24.16 13.48 -20.72
CA VAL A 259 -24.04 14.28 -21.94
C VAL A 259 -22.68 14.03 -22.58
N PHE A 260 -22.67 13.44 -23.78
CA PHE A 260 -21.47 13.47 -24.62
C PHE A 260 -21.33 14.86 -25.22
N THR A 261 -20.30 15.60 -24.82
CA THR A 261 -20.12 17.00 -25.21
C THR A 261 -19.71 17.09 -26.69
N LEU A 262 -20.00 18.25 -27.31
CA LEU A 262 -19.48 18.60 -28.65
C LEU A 262 -18.30 19.58 -28.56
N LEU A 263 -17.78 19.79 -27.35
CA LEU A 263 -16.64 20.65 -27.12
C LEU A 263 -15.41 19.88 -27.59
N GLY A 264 -14.88 20.28 -28.75
CA GLY A 264 -13.67 19.69 -29.29
C GLY A 264 -12.47 20.14 -28.47
N ASP A 265 -11.65 19.18 -28.05
CA ASP A 265 -10.32 19.49 -27.53
C ASP A 265 -9.50 20.11 -28.66
N LYS A 266 -9.12 21.38 -28.51
CA LYS A 266 -8.23 22.03 -29.48
C LYS A 266 -6.92 21.26 -29.61
N GLU A 267 -6.43 20.64 -28.53
CA GLU A 267 -5.10 20.01 -28.50
C GLU A 267 -4.93 18.81 -27.53
N ASN A 268 -5.89 18.45 -26.66
CA ASN A 268 -5.64 17.47 -25.60
C ASN A 268 -6.77 16.45 -25.35
N PRO A 269 -6.64 15.17 -25.75
CA PRO A 269 -7.67 14.14 -25.58
C PRO A 269 -7.85 13.63 -24.13
N TRP A 270 -7.21 14.23 -23.12
CA TRP A 270 -7.15 13.64 -21.79
C TRP A 270 -8.29 14.07 -20.86
N ILE A 271 -9.07 15.12 -21.17
CA ILE A 271 -10.24 15.48 -20.33
C ILE A 271 -11.25 14.33 -20.38
N GLY A 272 -11.54 13.77 -19.20
CA GLY A 272 -12.34 12.57 -19.03
C GLY A 272 -13.83 12.89 -19.01
N ALA A 273 -14.33 13.06 -17.79
CA ALA A 273 -15.68 13.48 -17.52
C ALA A 273 -15.69 14.44 -16.33
N ILE A 274 -16.86 15.03 -16.07
CA ILE A 274 -17.13 15.89 -14.92
C ILE A 274 -18.58 15.72 -14.47
N ALA A 275 -18.84 15.88 -13.18
CA ALA A 275 -20.17 15.81 -12.58
C ALA A 275 -20.62 17.18 -12.00
N PRO A 276 -21.17 18.09 -12.82
CA PRO A 276 -21.80 19.33 -12.36
C PRO A 276 -23.14 19.04 -11.64
N GLY A 277 -23.09 18.52 -10.42
CA GLY A 277 -24.29 18.11 -9.66
C GLY A 277 -24.58 19.00 -8.46
N TYR A 278 -25.70 19.74 -8.45
CA TYR A 278 -26.17 20.49 -7.27
C TYR A 278 -26.71 19.51 -6.20
N GLY A 279 -26.35 19.67 -4.92
CA GLY A 279 -26.82 18.77 -3.85
C GLY A 279 -28.35 18.76 -3.69
N GLY A 280 -29.00 19.88 -4.03
CA GLY A 280 -30.46 20.00 -4.05
C GLY A 280 -31.15 19.59 -5.36
N ALA A 281 -30.43 19.29 -6.43
CA ALA A 281 -31.04 19.04 -7.72
C ALA A 281 -31.82 17.72 -7.78
N GLN A 282 -32.85 17.72 -8.62
CA GLN A 282 -33.66 16.55 -8.93
C GLN A 282 -32.97 15.61 -9.94
N SER A 283 -32.02 16.13 -10.71
CA SER A 283 -31.09 15.35 -11.54
C SER A 283 -29.66 15.82 -11.35
N CYS A 284 -28.71 14.91 -11.49
CA CYS A 284 -27.29 15.21 -11.60
C CYS A 284 -26.88 15.08 -13.06
N GLN A 285 -26.10 16.03 -13.56
CA GLN A 285 -25.55 15.96 -14.91
C GLN A 285 -24.12 15.42 -14.85
N ILE A 286 -23.74 14.60 -15.84
CA ILE A 286 -22.38 14.15 -16.09
C ILE A 286 -22.03 14.55 -17.52
N ALA A 287 -20.98 15.34 -17.72
CA ALA A 287 -20.50 15.71 -19.04
C ALA A 287 -19.27 14.87 -19.40
N VAL A 288 -19.32 14.19 -20.55
CA VAL A 288 -18.28 13.29 -21.04
C VAL A 288 -17.62 13.91 -22.27
N TYR A 289 -16.30 14.09 -22.22
CA TYR A 289 -15.59 14.79 -23.29
C TYR A 289 -15.17 13.82 -24.41
N PRO A 290 -15.09 14.30 -25.66
CA PRO A 290 -14.68 13.46 -26.80
C PRO A 290 -13.30 12.83 -26.63
N GLY A 291 -12.38 13.50 -25.92
CA GLY A 291 -11.03 13.03 -25.67
C GLY A 291 -10.97 11.60 -25.10
N THR A 292 -11.83 11.30 -24.13
CA THR A 292 -11.92 9.97 -23.50
C THR A 292 -12.21 8.85 -24.50
N ILE A 293 -12.94 9.16 -25.58
CA ILE A 293 -13.30 8.20 -26.63
C ILE A 293 -12.17 8.13 -27.68
N GLN A 294 -11.64 9.29 -28.06
CA GLN A 294 -10.63 9.42 -29.11
C GLN A 294 -9.29 8.78 -28.74
N GLY A 295 -8.97 8.69 -27.43
CA GLY A 295 -7.79 7.97 -26.93
C GLY A 295 -7.87 6.44 -27.10
N ALA A 296 -9.04 5.88 -27.42
CA ALA A 296 -9.21 4.44 -27.51
C ALA A 296 -8.63 3.85 -28.80
N THR A 297 -7.55 3.08 -28.68
CA THR A 297 -6.99 2.32 -29.80
C THR A 297 -7.86 1.12 -30.19
N ALA A 298 -7.78 0.67 -31.44
CA ALA A 298 -8.45 -0.56 -31.88
C ALA A 298 -8.05 -1.79 -31.03
N ALA A 299 -6.83 -1.83 -30.51
CA ALA A 299 -6.34 -2.89 -29.64
C ALA A 299 -6.99 -2.85 -28.25
N SER A 300 -7.05 -1.68 -27.61
CA SER A 300 -7.69 -1.52 -26.30
C SER A 300 -9.21 -1.72 -26.37
N MET A 301 -9.84 -1.39 -27.50
CA MET A 301 -11.25 -1.73 -27.79
C MET A 301 -11.47 -3.25 -27.92
N LYS A 302 -10.62 -3.95 -28.69
CA LYS A 302 -10.73 -5.41 -28.87
C LYS A 302 -10.53 -6.19 -27.57
N GLY A 303 -9.66 -5.70 -26.69
CA GLY A 303 -9.40 -6.29 -25.38
C GLY A 303 -10.45 -5.95 -24.32
N GLY A 304 -11.40 -5.06 -24.62
CA GLY A 304 -12.38 -4.55 -23.65
C GLY A 304 -11.81 -3.58 -22.61
N VAL A 305 -10.50 -3.34 -22.60
CA VAL A 305 -9.80 -2.47 -21.64
C VAL A 305 -10.31 -1.03 -21.75
N ALA A 306 -10.43 -0.49 -22.97
CA ALA A 306 -10.89 0.89 -23.15
C ALA A 306 -12.35 1.08 -22.68
N LEU A 307 -13.22 0.11 -22.95
CA LEU A 307 -14.61 0.17 -22.51
C LEU A 307 -14.76 -0.07 -21.01
N GLY A 308 -13.92 -0.93 -20.41
CA GLY A 308 -13.85 -1.12 -18.97
C GLY A 308 -13.45 0.18 -18.26
N GLY A 309 -12.33 0.77 -18.70
CA GLY A 309 -11.84 2.03 -18.13
C GLY A 309 -12.86 3.16 -18.27
N PHE A 310 -13.50 3.29 -19.44
CA PHE A 310 -14.57 4.24 -19.65
C PHE A 310 -15.77 4.04 -18.72
N LYS A 311 -16.19 2.78 -18.50
CA LYS A 311 -17.29 2.48 -17.58
C LYS A 311 -16.95 2.84 -16.13
N GLN A 312 -15.71 2.57 -15.70
CA GLN A 312 -15.24 2.95 -14.36
C GLN A 312 -15.20 4.47 -14.20
N LEU A 313 -14.75 5.23 -15.20
CA LEU A 313 -14.85 6.69 -15.22
C LEU A 313 -16.29 7.19 -15.04
N ILE A 314 -17.27 6.62 -15.77
CA ILE A 314 -18.68 7.00 -15.56
C ILE A 314 -19.15 6.62 -14.16
N ALA A 315 -18.68 5.50 -13.60
CA ALA A 315 -19.00 5.11 -12.24
C ALA A 315 -18.40 6.05 -11.17
N HIS A 316 -17.21 6.62 -11.44
CA HIS A 316 -16.57 7.65 -10.64
C HIS A 316 -17.44 8.92 -10.58
N GLU A 317 -17.81 9.46 -11.75
CA GLU A 317 -18.67 10.65 -11.83
C GLU A 317 -20.07 10.43 -11.24
N MET A 318 -20.63 9.23 -11.42
CA MET A 318 -21.87 8.82 -10.77
C MET A 318 -21.75 8.83 -9.24
N PHE A 319 -20.56 8.60 -8.69
CA PHE A 319 -20.36 8.65 -7.25
C PHE A 319 -20.30 10.09 -6.75
N HIS A 320 -19.75 11.05 -7.51
CA HIS A 320 -19.88 12.47 -7.16
C HIS A 320 -21.33 12.93 -7.10
N CYS A 321 -22.18 12.46 -8.03
CA CYS A 321 -23.63 12.69 -7.94
C CYS A 321 -24.22 12.15 -6.63
N PHE A 322 -23.83 10.93 -6.25
CA PHE A 322 -24.25 10.33 -4.98
C PHE A 322 -23.75 11.13 -3.78
N GLN A 323 -22.48 11.55 -3.76
CA GLN A 323 -21.91 12.38 -2.71
C GLN A 323 -22.68 13.69 -2.53
N ALA A 324 -23.02 14.38 -3.64
CA ALA A 324 -23.78 15.61 -3.59
C ALA A 324 -25.17 15.43 -2.93
N TRP A 325 -25.84 14.30 -3.18
CA TRP A 325 -27.14 13.98 -2.57
C TRP A 325 -27.03 13.47 -1.15
N ARG A 326 -26.01 12.66 -0.85
CA ARG A 326 -25.80 12.03 0.45
C ARG A 326 -25.26 13.04 1.47
N PHE A 327 -24.35 13.90 1.05
CA PHE A 327 -23.63 14.87 1.87
C PHE A 327 -23.95 16.32 1.44
N PRO A 328 -25.22 16.76 1.49
CA PRO A 328 -25.58 18.09 0.97
C PRO A 328 -24.86 19.22 1.71
N ALA A 329 -24.48 19.02 2.98
CA ALA A 329 -23.69 19.99 3.72
C ALA A 329 -22.23 20.10 3.22
N HIS A 330 -21.67 19.03 2.65
CA HIS A 330 -20.36 19.01 2.00
C HIS A 330 -20.44 19.31 0.50
N SER A 331 -21.64 19.37 -0.06
CA SER A 331 -21.82 19.78 -1.45
C SER A 331 -21.33 21.22 -1.62
N TRP A 332 -20.93 21.52 -2.84
CA TRP A 332 -20.33 22.78 -3.24
C TRP A 332 -21.21 24.01 -2.96
N ASP A 333 -22.52 23.85 -2.72
CA ASP A 333 -23.40 24.95 -2.27
C ASP A 333 -23.01 25.48 -0.88
N ASN A 334 -22.28 24.69 -0.09
CA ASN A 334 -22.05 24.95 1.32
C ASN A 334 -20.57 24.95 1.73
N ALA A 335 -19.72 24.23 0.99
CA ALA A 335 -18.31 24.03 1.33
C ALA A 335 -17.36 24.21 0.12
N PRO A 336 -16.16 24.78 0.32
CA PRO A 336 -15.13 24.80 -0.72
C PRO A 336 -14.64 23.38 -1.04
N TRP A 337 -14.24 23.13 -2.29
CA TRP A 337 -13.79 21.79 -2.70
C TRP A 337 -12.45 21.42 -2.07
N GLU A 338 -11.57 22.41 -1.88
CA GLU A 338 -10.23 22.28 -1.28
C GLU A 338 -10.20 21.41 -0.02
N VAL A 339 -11.21 21.54 0.85
CA VAL A 339 -11.27 20.80 2.12
C VAL A 339 -11.80 19.37 1.94
N ASN A 340 -12.60 19.14 0.89
CA ASN A 340 -13.24 17.84 0.64
C ASN A 340 -12.48 16.98 -0.36
N ASP A 341 -11.57 17.55 -1.16
CA ASP A 341 -10.86 16.89 -2.26
C ASP A 341 -10.25 15.54 -1.84
N TRP A 342 -9.63 15.49 -0.66
CA TRP A 342 -8.93 14.31 -0.15
C TRP A 342 -9.78 13.06 0.07
N TRP A 343 -11.09 13.24 0.28
CA TRP A 343 -12.03 12.12 0.34
C TRP A 343 -12.96 12.14 -0.87
N GLY A 344 -13.22 13.30 -1.47
CA GLY A 344 -14.13 13.49 -2.60
C GLY A 344 -13.71 12.64 -3.79
N GLU A 345 -12.50 12.85 -4.31
CA GLU A 345 -12.00 12.11 -5.48
C GLU A 345 -11.63 10.67 -5.11
N SER A 346 -10.96 10.47 -3.97
CA SER A 346 -10.44 9.15 -3.58
C SER A 346 -11.53 8.15 -3.22
N THR A 347 -12.67 8.63 -2.70
CA THR A 347 -13.83 7.75 -2.50
C THR A 347 -14.60 7.54 -3.80
N ALA A 348 -14.61 8.49 -4.73
CA ALA A 348 -15.14 8.24 -6.07
C ALA A 348 -14.33 7.15 -6.79
N GLU A 349 -13.00 7.13 -6.64
CA GLU A 349 -12.14 6.04 -7.13
C GLU A 349 -12.46 4.69 -6.47
N PHE A 350 -12.53 4.67 -5.13
CA PHE A 350 -12.85 3.45 -4.39
C PHE A 350 -14.23 2.88 -4.77
N PHE A 351 -15.27 3.72 -4.80
CA PHE A 351 -16.63 3.27 -5.09
C PHE A 351 -16.85 2.96 -6.58
N SER A 352 -16.15 3.64 -7.50
CA SER A 352 -16.18 3.27 -8.92
C SER A 352 -15.60 1.87 -9.12
N ASN A 353 -14.57 1.51 -8.35
CA ASN A 353 -13.99 0.18 -8.43
C ASN A 353 -14.92 -0.89 -7.83
N LEU A 354 -15.75 -0.57 -6.82
CA LEU A 354 -16.80 -1.51 -6.38
C LEU A 354 -17.81 -1.84 -7.49
N VAL A 355 -18.08 -0.92 -8.42
CA VAL A 355 -18.93 -1.18 -9.59
C VAL A 355 -18.20 -2.05 -10.61
N TYR A 356 -16.90 -1.81 -10.81
CA TYR A 356 -16.08 -2.45 -11.84
C TYR A 356 -14.77 -3.03 -11.31
N PRO A 357 -14.84 -4.06 -10.42
CA PRO A 357 -13.73 -4.45 -9.54
C PRO A 357 -12.52 -5.06 -10.23
N THR A 358 -12.54 -5.26 -11.54
CA THR A 358 -11.42 -5.86 -12.30
C THR A 358 -10.87 -4.94 -13.37
N VAL A 359 -11.35 -3.69 -13.44
CA VAL A 359 -10.87 -2.70 -14.40
C VAL A 359 -9.60 -2.06 -13.87
N ASN A 360 -9.58 -1.74 -12.57
CA ASN A 360 -8.42 -1.33 -11.80
C ASN A 360 -7.75 -0.06 -12.35
N ASN A 361 -8.53 0.90 -12.87
CA ASN A 361 -7.96 2.17 -13.35
C ASN A 361 -7.22 2.92 -12.24
N GLU A 362 -7.70 2.82 -11.00
CA GLU A 362 -7.18 3.54 -9.85
C GLU A 362 -5.70 3.20 -9.55
N TRP A 363 -5.21 2.04 -10.01
CA TRP A 363 -3.81 1.60 -9.83
C TRP A 363 -2.78 2.58 -10.42
N GLN A 364 -3.17 3.43 -11.36
CA GLN A 364 -2.29 4.47 -11.89
C GLN A 364 -1.85 5.48 -10.82
N HIS A 365 -2.64 5.67 -9.75
CA HIS A 365 -2.36 6.60 -8.65
C HIS A 365 -1.44 6.01 -7.57
N ALA A 366 -1.15 4.71 -7.61
CA ALA A 366 -0.33 4.04 -6.59
C ALA A 366 1.09 4.65 -6.48
N LYS A 367 1.68 5.06 -7.62
CA LYS A 367 3.01 5.71 -7.63
C LYS A 367 2.99 7.09 -6.98
N GLU A 368 1.92 7.84 -7.22
CA GLU A 368 1.75 9.16 -6.64
C GLU A 368 1.60 9.05 -5.11
N PHE A 369 0.75 8.13 -4.65
CA PHE A 369 0.62 7.86 -3.23
C PHE A 369 1.96 7.43 -2.62
N ASP A 370 2.71 6.57 -3.31
CA ASP A 370 4.05 6.15 -2.86
C ASP A 370 4.99 7.34 -2.67
N PHE A 371 5.06 8.26 -3.64
CA PHE A 371 5.90 9.43 -3.51
C PHE A 371 5.42 10.38 -2.41
N LYS A 372 4.16 10.81 -2.45
CA LYS A 372 3.65 11.92 -1.63
C LYS A 372 3.33 11.51 -0.18
N SER A 373 2.85 10.30 0.07
CA SER A 373 2.41 9.86 1.42
C SER A 373 3.52 9.80 2.46
N ASN A 374 4.79 9.87 2.06
CA ASN A 374 5.92 9.87 2.98
C ASN A 374 6.12 11.24 3.67
N THR A 375 5.65 12.32 3.05
CA THR A 375 5.88 13.70 3.52
C THR A 375 4.61 14.52 3.66
N LEU A 376 3.57 14.21 2.87
CA LEU A 376 2.28 14.90 2.91
C LEU A 376 1.24 14.08 3.70
N PRO A 377 0.39 14.72 4.51
CA PRO A 377 -0.76 14.06 5.12
C PRO A 377 -1.82 13.74 4.05
N ILE A 378 -2.66 12.74 4.29
CA ILE A 378 -3.72 12.38 3.32
C ILE A 378 -4.63 13.56 2.95
N PHE A 379 -4.80 14.55 3.82
CA PHE A 379 -5.63 15.73 3.54
C PHE A 379 -5.08 16.66 2.45
N GLU A 380 -3.82 16.48 2.07
CA GLU A 380 -3.15 17.21 0.98
C GLU A 380 -3.01 16.33 -0.28
N LEU A 381 -3.64 15.15 -0.29
CA LEU A 381 -3.68 14.22 -1.42
C LEU A 381 -5.11 14.12 -1.93
N SER A 382 -5.29 13.92 -3.24
CA SER A 382 -6.60 13.72 -3.88
C SER A 382 -6.78 12.24 -4.28
N TYR A 383 -6.89 11.92 -5.56
CA TYR A 383 -7.01 10.56 -6.13
C TYR A 383 -6.09 9.50 -5.47
N ALA A 384 -4.84 9.87 -5.17
CA ALA A 384 -3.85 9.00 -4.54
C ALA A 384 -4.32 8.32 -3.23
N ASN A 385 -5.25 8.91 -2.46
CA ASN A 385 -5.76 8.29 -1.24
C ASN A 385 -6.65 7.06 -1.48
N PHE A 386 -6.95 6.67 -2.72
CA PHE A 386 -7.83 5.53 -3.00
C PHE A 386 -7.37 4.27 -2.25
N GLU A 387 -6.05 4.02 -2.12
CA GLU A 387 -5.51 2.86 -1.41
C GLU A 387 -5.91 2.82 0.07
N PHE A 388 -5.97 3.99 0.71
CA PHE A 388 -6.40 4.08 2.10
C PHE A 388 -7.88 3.71 2.22
N PHE A 389 -8.73 4.17 1.29
CA PHE A 389 -10.15 3.83 1.27
C PHE A 389 -10.41 2.37 0.89
N GLN A 390 -9.59 1.78 0.01
CA GLN A 390 -9.61 0.35 -0.31
C GLN A 390 -9.35 -0.50 0.94
N TYR A 391 -8.28 -0.15 1.66
CA TYR A 391 -7.97 -0.77 2.93
C TYR A 391 -9.10 -0.60 3.94
N LEU A 392 -9.57 0.64 4.14
CA LEU A 392 -10.59 0.95 5.13
C LEU A 392 -11.90 0.22 4.82
N GLY A 393 -12.28 0.13 3.55
CA GLY A 393 -13.46 -0.60 3.08
C GLY A 393 -13.41 -2.06 3.46
N SER A 394 -12.25 -2.71 3.28
CA SER A 394 -12.03 -4.10 3.70
C SER A 394 -12.12 -4.33 5.22
N LYS A 395 -11.97 -3.28 6.03
CA LYS A 395 -11.95 -3.36 7.50
C LYS A 395 -13.28 -3.00 8.14
N ILE A 396 -13.89 -1.90 7.69
CA ILE A 396 -15.09 -1.34 8.33
C ILE A 396 -16.33 -1.35 7.41
N GLY A 397 -16.16 -1.68 6.14
CA GLY A 397 -17.24 -1.68 5.14
C GLY A 397 -17.60 -0.29 4.62
N GLU A 398 -18.31 -0.27 3.51
CA GLU A 398 -18.63 0.92 2.71
C GLU A 398 -19.52 1.90 3.48
N ASN A 399 -20.55 1.40 4.16
CA ASN A 399 -21.45 2.24 4.97
C ASN A 399 -20.73 2.95 6.12
N ALA A 400 -19.68 2.34 6.68
CA ALA A 400 -18.91 2.95 7.75
C ALA A 400 -17.99 4.06 7.22
N ILE A 401 -17.43 3.92 6.01
CA ILE A 401 -16.73 5.01 5.32
C ILE A 401 -17.70 6.18 5.08
N LEU A 402 -18.89 5.92 4.55
CA LEU A 402 -19.88 6.98 4.33
C LEU A 402 -20.29 7.67 5.64
N SER A 403 -20.47 6.90 6.71
CA SER A 403 -20.77 7.44 8.05
C SER A 403 -19.61 8.23 8.65
N MET A 404 -18.36 7.87 8.33
CA MET A 404 -17.17 8.63 8.72
C MET A 404 -17.17 10.00 8.02
N ILE A 405 -17.47 10.05 6.73
CA ILE A 405 -17.58 11.31 5.96
C ILE A 405 -18.69 12.19 6.54
N ASP A 406 -19.85 11.62 6.89
CA ASP A 406 -20.95 12.34 7.56
C ASP A 406 -20.54 13.04 8.87
N THR A 407 -19.43 12.61 9.50
CA THR A 407 -18.94 13.20 10.76
C THR A 407 -17.96 14.35 10.54
N LEU A 408 -17.47 14.54 9.32
CA LEU A 408 -16.54 15.62 8.99
C LEU A 408 -17.26 16.98 9.06
N PRO A 409 -16.58 18.05 9.50
CA PRO A 409 -17.19 19.37 9.53
C PRO A 409 -17.27 19.94 8.10
N PRO A 410 -18.47 20.20 7.55
CA PRO A 410 -18.63 20.60 6.15
C PRO A 410 -17.91 21.91 5.81
N ASN A 411 -17.93 22.87 6.73
CA ASN A 411 -17.29 24.19 6.56
C ASN A 411 -16.04 24.31 7.42
N GLY A 412 -15.43 23.17 7.75
CA GLY A 412 -14.20 23.12 8.53
C GLY A 412 -12.99 23.52 7.68
N SER A 413 -11.88 23.77 8.36
CA SER A 413 -10.55 23.74 7.76
C SER A 413 -10.04 22.29 7.62
N THR A 414 -8.94 22.10 6.91
CA THR A 414 -8.17 20.84 6.90
C THR A 414 -7.87 20.35 8.33
N GLY A 415 -7.53 21.26 9.25
CA GLY A 415 -7.30 20.92 10.65
C GLY A 415 -8.56 20.43 11.38
N ASP A 416 -9.74 20.94 11.03
CA ASP A 416 -11.00 20.48 11.60
C ASP A 416 -11.37 19.07 11.08
N HIS A 417 -11.09 18.77 9.81
CA HIS A 417 -11.22 17.42 9.24
C HIS A 417 -10.24 16.45 9.90
N GLN A 418 -8.99 16.86 10.08
CA GLN A 418 -8.00 16.09 10.82
C GLN A 418 -8.46 15.79 12.24
N ALA A 419 -8.95 16.79 12.97
CA ALA A 419 -9.45 16.60 14.33
C ALA A 419 -10.65 15.64 14.37
N ALA A 420 -11.58 15.75 13.42
CA ALA A 420 -12.73 14.86 13.30
C ALA A 420 -12.30 13.42 12.99
N LEU A 421 -11.42 13.22 12.00
CA LEU A 421 -10.91 11.90 11.63
C LEU A 421 -10.09 11.29 12.78
N SER A 422 -9.28 12.08 13.48
CA SER A 422 -8.51 11.65 14.67
C SER A 422 -9.41 11.14 15.80
N ALA A 423 -10.63 11.67 15.91
CA ALA A 423 -11.63 11.24 16.87
C ALA A 423 -12.40 9.99 16.43
N TYR A 424 -12.24 9.54 15.19
CA TYR A 424 -12.92 8.36 14.67
C TYR A 424 -12.42 7.09 15.39
N PRO A 425 -13.32 6.19 15.85
CA PRO A 425 -12.93 5.02 16.63
C PRO A 425 -11.89 4.14 15.92
N SER A 426 -10.83 3.78 16.65
CA SER A 426 -9.75 2.92 16.19
C SER A 426 -8.93 3.44 15.01
N ILE A 427 -9.12 4.70 14.59
CA ILE A 427 -8.41 5.25 13.42
C ILE A 427 -6.90 5.16 13.54
N SER A 428 -6.34 5.34 14.74
CA SER A 428 -4.90 5.21 14.99
C SER A 428 -4.39 3.80 14.69
N SER A 429 -5.15 2.77 15.08
CA SER A 429 -4.83 1.38 14.77
C SER A 429 -4.99 1.08 13.28
N TYR A 430 -6.06 1.58 12.66
CA TYR A 430 -6.31 1.37 11.24
C TYR A 430 -5.25 2.04 10.37
N TRP A 431 -4.84 3.26 10.71
CA TRP A 431 -3.80 4.00 10.01
C TRP A 431 -2.43 3.31 10.12
N HIS A 432 -2.07 2.85 11.31
CA HIS A 432 -0.80 2.13 11.48
C HIS A 432 -0.79 0.77 10.77
N GLU A 433 -1.88 -0.01 10.87
CA GLU A 433 -2.01 -1.27 10.15
C GLU A 433 -2.00 -1.06 8.63
N PHE A 434 -2.66 -0.01 8.13
CA PHE A 434 -2.59 0.40 6.73
C PHE A 434 -1.15 0.63 6.30
N GLY A 435 -0.38 1.43 7.03
CA GLY A 435 1.03 1.68 6.72
C GLY A 435 1.89 0.41 6.68
N ARG A 436 1.62 -0.56 7.57
CA ARG A 436 2.31 -1.87 7.56
C ARG A 436 1.96 -2.69 6.32
N LEU A 437 0.67 -2.82 6.00
CA LEU A 437 0.22 -3.56 4.82
C LEU A 437 0.60 -2.86 3.51
N TYR A 438 0.66 -1.53 3.52
CA TYR A 438 1.19 -0.71 2.45
C TYR A 438 2.64 -1.10 2.17
N LEU A 439 3.50 -1.02 3.19
CA LEU A 439 4.92 -1.41 3.07
C LEU A 439 5.13 -2.91 2.78
N ASP A 440 4.15 -3.76 3.05
CA ASP A 440 4.22 -5.19 2.77
C ASP A 440 3.72 -5.58 1.37
N GLU A 441 3.24 -4.64 0.56
CA GLU A 441 2.60 -4.97 -0.74
C GLU A 441 1.33 -5.83 -0.58
N ARG A 442 0.58 -5.60 0.51
CA ARG A 442 -0.56 -6.45 0.92
C ARG A 442 -1.90 -5.72 1.00
N ILE A 443 -1.99 -4.52 0.43
CA ILE A 443 -3.29 -3.86 0.26
C ILE A 443 -4.01 -4.55 -0.88
N LYS A 444 -5.15 -5.16 -0.57
CA LYS A 444 -6.02 -5.76 -1.57
C LYS A 444 -6.93 -4.72 -2.14
N ASP A 445 -7.14 -4.85 -3.43
CA ASP A 445 -8.15 -4.13 -4.16
C ASP A 445 -9.51 -4.86 -4.10
N THR A 446 -10.58 -4.25 -4.61
CA THR A 446 -11.93 -4.82 -4.69
C THR A 446 -12.00 -6.07 -5.59
N SER A 447 -11.09 -6.21 -6.56
CA SER A 447 -10.84 -7.47 -7.31
C SER A 447 -10.45 -8.64 -6.41
N GLY A 448 -9.86 -8.36 -5.24
CA GLY A 448 -9.18 -9.32 -4.39
C GLY A 448 -7.69 -9.49 -4.72
N ASP A 449 -7.21 -8.90 -5.82
CA ASP A 449 -5.80 -8.82 -6.17
C ASP A 449 -5.08 -7.79 -5.29
N PHE A 450 -3.75 -7.87 -5.21
CA PHE A 450 -2.95 -6.85 -4.54
C PHE A 450 -2.70 -5.69 -5.50
N ILE A 451 -2.82 -4.45 -5.00
CA ILE A 451 -2.53 -3.24 -5.77
C ILE A 451 -1.04 -3.32 -6.18
N PRO A 452 -0.73 -3.31 -7.49
CA PRO A 452 0.63 -3.52 -7.95
C PRO A 452 1.46 -2.30 -7.58
N ARG A 453 2.57 -2.57 -6.90
CA ARG A 453 3.60 -1.58 -6.62
C ARG A 453 4.87 -1.98 -7.35
N GLY A 454 5.54 -0.99 -7.93
CA GLY A 454 6.97 -1.15 -8.13
C GLY A 454 7.60 -1.19 -6.74
N TRP A 455 8.35 -2.25 -6.43
CA TRP A 455 9.12 -2.35 -5.18
C TRP A 455 9.81 -1.01 -4.87
N PRO A 456 9.77 -0.52 -3.62
CA PRO A 456 9.47 0.89 -3.41
C PRO A 456 10.63 1.77 -3.85
N GLY A 457 10.35 2.64 -4.82
CA GLY A 457 11.33 3.62 -5.31
C GLY A 457 11.44 4.87 -4.43
N SER A 458 10.64 5.00 -3.37
CA SER A 458 10.42 6.28 -2.67
C SER A 458 10.77 6.32 -1.19
N TYR A 459 11.14 5.21 -0.53
CA TYR A 459 11.69 5.35 0.82
C TYR A 459 13.11 5.93 0.74
N TYR A 460 13.40 6.90 1.61
CA TYR A 460 14.78 7.35 1.77
C TYR A 460 15.59 6.22 2.40
N GLU A 461 16.68 5.85 1.74
CA GLU A 461 17.64 4.87 2.23
C GLU A 461 18.71 5.58 3.04
N ASP A 462 18.79 5.25 4.33
CA ASP A 462 19.85 5.71 5.22
C ASP A 462 20.92 4.62 5.32
N GLU A 463 22.06 4.84 4.68
CA GLU A 463 23.22 3.97 4.89
C GLU A 463 23.82 4.20 6.27
N ILE A 464 24.03 3.10 7.00
CA ILE A 464 24.60 3.13 8.34
C ILE A 464 26.07 2.73 8.25
N ASN A 465 26.97 3.71 8.26
CA ASN A 465 28.39 3.55 7.90
C ASN A 465 29.38 3.85 9.04
N GLY A 466 28.91 4.23 10.24
CA GLY A 466 29.77 4.84 11.26
C GLY A 466 29.58 4.32 12.68
N PRO A 467 30.48 4.74 13.59
CA PRO A 467 30.47 4.31 14.99
C PRO A 467 29.32 4.90 15.81
N SER A 468 28.70 5.97 15.31
CA SER A 468 27.47 6.54 15.85
C SER A 468 26.69 7.24 14.74
N GLN A 469 25.38 7.01 14.68
CA GLN A 469 24.46 7.68 13.77
C GLN A 469 23.10 7.85 14.45
N LYS A 470 22.36 8.87 14.03
CA LYS A 470 20.95 9.04 14.38
C LYS A 470 20.15 9.15 13.11
N VAL A 471 19.04 8.43 13.03
CA VAL A 471 18.09 8.52 11.95
C VAL A 471 16.74 8.91 12.53
N GLU A 472 16.17 9.99 12.03
CA GLU A 472 14.89 10.53 12.48
C GLU A 472 13.81 10.14 11.48
N VAL A 473 12.80 9.40 11.95
CA VAL A 473 11.61 9.04 11.18
C VAL A 473 10.44 9.84 11.74
N ALA A 474 10.17 10.96 11.08
CA ALA A 474 9.27 11.99 11.59
C ALA A 474 8.14 12.26 10.58
N GLY A 475 6.90 12.38 11.06
CA GLY A 475 5.73 12.63 10.20
C GLY A 475 4.63 13.43 10.89
N LEU A 476 3.91 14.21 10.08
CA LEU A 476 2.67 14.85 10.49
C LEU A 476 1.54 13.80 10.66
N PRO A 477 0.41 14.17 11.29
CA PRO A 477 -0.73 13.27 11.39
C PRO A 477 -1.24 12.85 10.02
N PHE A 478 -1.54 11.56 9.89
CA PHE A 478 -1.97 10.94 8.65
C PHE A 478 -0.93 11.01 7.51
N THR A 479 0.36 11.09 7.84
CA THR A 479 1.48 10.78 6.94
C THR A 479 1.99 9.36 7.21
N LEU A 480 2.50 8.67 6.19
CA LEU A 480 3.21 7.39 6.30
C LEU A 480 4.72 7.61 6.30
N ALA A 481 5.23 8.24 7.36
CA ALA A 481 6.66 8.52 7.50
C ALA A 481 7.46 7.22 7.59
N ARG A 482 8.35 7.00 6.62
CA ARG A 482 9.08 5.75 6.47
C ARG A 482 10.52 5.93 6.02
N ARG A 483 11.40 5.03 6.48
CA ARG A 483 12.82 4.95 6.11
C ARG A 483 13.26 3.50 5.93
N ALA A 484 14.22 3.30 5.03
CA ALA A 484 14.95 2.05 4.93
C ALA A 484 16.35 2.26 5.53
N LEU A 485 16.67 1.54 6.61
CA LEU A 485 18.00 1.56 7.22
C LEU A 485 18.85 0.45 6.61
N LEU A 486 19.95 0.82 5.96
CA LEU A 486 20.88 -0.13 5.34
C LEU A 486 22.13 -0.24 6.20
N PHE A 487 22.18 -1.25 7.07
CA PHE A 487 23.33 -1.48 7.92
C PHE A 487 24.48 -2.10 7.14
N ASN A 488 25.67 -1.49 7.18
CA ASN A 488 26.82 -1.95 6.40
C ASN A 488 27.58 -3.10 7.07
N PRO A 489 28.24 -3.97 6.28
CA PRO A 489 28.88 -5.16 6.82
C PRO A 489 30.10 -4.87 7.70
N LYS A 490 30.53 -5.92 8.43
CA LYS A 490 31.67 -6.00 9.35
C LYS A 490 31.48 -5.26 10.67
N HIS A 491 30.23 -5.08 11.09
CA HIS A 491 29.91 -4.39 12.33
C HIS A 491 28.83 -5.13 13.12
N MET A 492 28.98 -5.10 14.44
CA MET A 492 27.87 -5.31 15.36
C MET A 492 27.33 -3.93 15.72
N TYR A 493 26.08 -3.65 15.36
CA TYR A 493 25.44 -2.38 15.73
C TYR A 493 24.60 -2.55 16.99
N GLN A 494 24.72 -1.62 17.93
CA GLN A 494 23.77 -1.40 19.00
C GLN A 494 22.73 -0.39 18.52
N VAL A 495 21.45 -0.74 18.63
CA VAL A 495 20.32 0.08 18.22
C VAL A 495 19.45 0.42 19.43
N GLU A 496 19.12 1.69 19.58
CA GLU A 496 18.20 2.22 20.58
C GLU A 496 17.15 3.07 19.88
N LEU A 497 15.88 2.88 20.25
CA LEU A 497 14.77 3.68 19.74
C LEU A 497 14.27 4.61 20.83
N SER A 498 13.98 5.85 20.46
CA SER A 498 13.29 6.81 21.31
C SER A 498 12.19 7.52 20.53
N GLU A 499 11.11 7.89 21.21
CA GLU A 499 9.97 8.57 20.62
C GLU A 499 9.84 10.00 21.16
N SER A 500 9.35 10.92 20.33
CA SER A 500 9.00 12.28 20.75
C SER A 500 7.79 12.82 19.97
N GLY A 501 7.19 13.92 20.46
CA GLY A 501 6.01 14.54 19.87
C GLY A 501 4.68 14.04 20.46
N PRO A 502 3.56 14.12 19.71
CA PRO A 502 2.26 13.64 20.16
C PRO A 502 2.21 12.10 20.20
N ALA A 503 1.11 11.53 20.69
CA ALA A 503 0.92 10.09 20.67
C ALA A 503 0.96 9.54 19.24
N GLY A 504 1.74 8.49 19.00
CA GLY A 504 1.87 7.83 17.71
C GLY A 504 2.06 6.33 17.86
N ASN A 505 2.24 5.67 16.72
CA ASN A 505 2.62 4.27 16.64
C ASN A 505 3.81 4.16 15.71
N HIS A 506 4.73 3.27 16.05
CA HIS A 506 5.85 2.91 15.20
C HIS A 506 5.92 1.40 15.02
N GLY A 507 6.64 0.99 13.98
CA GLY A 507 6.92 -0.40 13.72
C GLY A 507 8.13 -0.53 12.85
N GLU A 508 8.90 -1.58 13.11
CA GLU A 508 10.03 -1.94 12.29
C GLU A 508 9.92 -3.40 11.86
N ARG A 509 10.44 -3.66 10.67
CA ARG A 509 10.60 -5.02 10.18
C ARG A 509 11.87 -5.16 9.39
N PHE A 510 12.34 -6.39 9.33
CA PHE A 510 13.37 -6.75 8.37
C PHE A 510 12.83 -6.53 6.95
N ALA A 511 13.59 -5.87 6.07
CA ALA A 511 13.11 -5.45 4.74
C ALA A 511 13.11 -6.60 3.71
N VAL A 512 12.86 -7.82 4.18
CA VAL A 512 12.63 -9.00 3.35
C VAL A 512 11.14 -9.30 3.31
N SER A 513 10.60 -9.50 2.11
CA SER A 513 9.18 -9.80 1.91
C SER A 513 8.70 -10.93 2.83
N GLY A 514 7.57 -10.70 3.50
CA GLY A 514 6.96 -11.65 4.43
C GLY A 514 7.61 -11.72 5.83
N SER A 515 8.60 -10.88 6.14
CA SER A 515 9.13 -10.74 7.50
C SER A 515 8.09 -10.05 8.40
N PRO A 516 7.95 -10.48 9.67
CA PRO A 516 7.01 -9.87 10.60
C PRO A 516 7.47 -8.48 11.06
N TRP A 517 6.51 -7.65 11.47
CA TRP A 517 6.74 -6.39 12.19
C TRP A 517 7.10 -6.67 13.65
N SER A 518 8.36 -7.02 13.90
CA SER A 518 8.86 -7.48 15.21
C SER A 518 9.78 -6.49 15.92
N GLY A 519 10.05 -5.34 15.32
CA GLY A 519 11.05 -4.38 15.80
C GLY A 519 12.47 -4.68 15.31
N ILE A 520 13.36 -3.69 15.40
CA ILE A 520 14.80 -3.88 15.20
C ILE A 520 15.35 -4.50 16.50
N PRO A 521 16.13 -5.60 16.44
CA PRO A 521 16.76 -6.14 17.63
C PRO A 521 17.76 -5.11 18.21
N PRO A 522 17.95 -5.05 19.55
CA PRO A 522 18.91 -4.13 20.16
C PRO A 522 20.34 -4.29 19.64
N LYS A 523 20.67 -5.47 19.10
CA LYS A 523 21.92 -5.74 18.40
C LYS A 523 21.62 -6.21 16.98
N VAL A 524 22.21 -5.52 16.00
CA VAL A 524 22.13 -5.88 14.58
C VAL A 524 23.52 -6.32 14.10
N PRO A 525 23.76 -7.63 13.96
CA PRO A 525 25.00 -8.14 13.40
C PRO A 525 24.96 -8.10 11.88
N VAL A 526 26.01 -7.56 11.26
CA VAL A 526 26.10 -7.45 9.80
C VAL A 526 27.44 -8.03 9.34
N GLY A 527 27.46 -9.28 8.90
CA GLY A 527 28.68 -9.97 8.49
C GLY A 527 29.05 -9.73 7.04
N CYS A 528 28.25 -10.27 6.12
CA CYS A 528 28.61 -10.38 4.70
C CYS A 528 28.23 -9.16 3.86
N GLY A 529 26.99 -8.69 3.99
CA GLY A 529 26.43 -7.67 3.13
C GLY A 529 25.43 -6.82 3.90
N LYS A 530 24.83 -5.86 3.21
CA LYS A 530 23.93 -4.91 3.85
C LYS A 530 22.69 -5.62 4.41
N VAL A 531 22.34 -5.30 5.65
CA VAL A 531 21.12 -5.82 6.30
C VAL A 531 20.09 -4.69 6.32
N PRO A 532 18.99 -4.81 5.53
CA PRO A 532 18.01 -3.74 5.43
C PRO A 532 16.87 -3.88 6.45
N TYR A 533 16.52 -2.78 7.12
CA TYR A 533 15.31 -2.69 7.96
C TYR A 533 14.40 -1.58 7.45
N LEU A 534 13.08 -1.78 7.52
CA LEU A 534 12.10 -0.73 7.33
C LEU A 534 11.66 -0.20 8.69
N VAL A 535 11.55 1.12 8.80
CA VAL A 535 10.98 1.82 9.95
C VAL A 535 9.77 2.61 9.46
N LEU A 536 8.66 2.46 10.16
CA LEU A 536 7.40 3.18 9.92
C LEU A 536 7.03 3.94 11.20
N ALA A 537 6.81 5.23 11.08
CA ALA A 537 6.25 6.07 12.13
C ALA A 537 4.93 6.69 11.63
N THR A 538 3.91 6.65 12.48
CA THR A 538 2.57 7.15 12.14
C THR A 538 1.93 7.81 13.35
N THR A 539 1.20 8.90 13.14
CA THR A 539 0.33 9.49 14.16
C THR A 539 -1.01 9.87 13.56
N THR A 540 -2.04 9.92 14.40
CA THR A 540 -3.38 10.44 14.07
C THR A 540 -3.76 11.51 15.10
N ALA A 541 -2.78 12.33 15.50
CA ALA A 541 -3.01 13.41 16.44
C ALA A 541 -3.94 14.47 15.83
N SER A 542 -4.82 15.05 16.65
CA SER A 542 -5.76 16.08 16.21
C SER A 542 -5.11 17.45 15.97
N VAL A 543 -3.83 17.61 16.35
CA VAL A 543 -3.04 18.83 16.14
C VAL A 543 -1.96 18.51 15.11
N ALA A 544 -1.66 19.46 14.22
CA ALA A 544 -0.59 19.35 13.23
C ALA A 544 0.79 19.48 13.91
N ASP A 545 1.17 18.43 14.65
CA ASP A 545 2.46 18.29 15.31
C ASP A 545 3.12 16.99 14.88
N VAL A 546 4.45 16.98 14.88
CA VAL A 546 5.26 15.89 14.31
C VAL A 546 5.46 14.81 15.36
N TYR A 547 5.07 13.58 15.04
CA TYR A 547 5.50 12.40 15.79
C TYR A 547 6.81 11.89 15.20
N GLU A 548 7.80 11.67 16.05
CA GLU A 548 9.14 11.27 15.63
C GLU A 548 9.61 10.02 16.38
N VAL A 549 10.19 9.10 15.60
CA VAL A 549 10.97 7.97 16.09
C VAL A 549 12.44 8.22 15.74
N THR A 550 13.27 8.39 16.75
CA THR A 550 14.72 8.51 16.58
C THR A 550 15.37 7.15 16.77
N VAL A 551 16.08 6.66 15.75
CA VAL A 551 16.89 5.45 15.80
C VAL A 551 18.34 5.86 16.07
N THR A 552 18.80 5.68 17.30
CA THR A 552 20.20 5.91 17.69
C THR A 552 20.98 4.63 17.48
N ILE A 553 22.04 4.71 16.68
CA ILE A 553 22.85 3.58 16.27
C ILE A 553 24.29 3.84 16.73
N SER A 554 24.95 2.81 17.24
CA SER A 554 26.37 2.83 17.52
C SER A 554 27.01 1.49 17.17
N THR A 555 28.32 1.45 16.94
CA THR A 555 29.04 0.18 16.72
C THR A 555 29.59 -0.36 18.03
N LEU A 556 29.45 -1.66 18.24
CA LEU A 556 30.12 -2.40 19.29
C LEU A 556 31.44 -2.98 18.75
N ASP A 557 32.45 -3.05 19.60
CA ASP A 557 33.71 -3.76 19.32
C ASP A 557 33.54 -5.27 19.54
N GLU A 558 32.57 -5.84 18.82
CA GLU A 558 32.26 -7.28 18.81
C GLU A 558 32.56 -7.82 17.41
N PRO A 559 33.27 -8.97 17.30
CA PRO A 559 33.65 -9.53 16.01
C PRO A 559 32.41 -9.98 15.24
N VAL A 560 32.29 -9.51 14.00
CA VAL A 560 31.30 -9.97 13.03
C VAL A 560 32.02 -10.19 11.72
N ASP A 561 32.08 -11.45 11.27
CA ASP A 561 32.73 -11.85 10.05
C ASP A 561 31.76 -12.57 9.10
N CYS A 562 32.21 -12.72 7.86
CA CYS A 562 31.54 -13.47 6.81
C CYS A 562 32.45 -14.61 6.38
N ASP A 563 31.96 -15.85 6.47
CA ASP A 563 32.62 -17.00 5.85
C ASP A 563 32.01 -17.26 4.46
N PRO A 564 32.72 -16.96 3.35
CA PRO A 564 32.21 -17.18 2.00
C PRO A 564 31.88 -18.64 1.71
N CYS A 565 32.43 -19.58 2.49
CA CYS A 565 32.10 -20.98 2.34
C CYS A 565 30.62 -21.22 2.61
N LEU A 566 30.02 -20.59 3.63
CA LEU A 566 28.62 -20.79 4.01
C LEU A 566 27.65 -20.33 2.92
N VAL A 567 28.02 -19.31 2.13
CA VAL A 567 27.16 -18.77 1.06
C VAL A 567 26.84 -19.85 0.03
N GLY A 568 25.53 -20.03 -0.23
CA GLY A 568 25.00 -21.09 -1.07
C GLY A 568 23.82 -21.82 -0.42
N SER A 569 23.34 -22.87 -1.10
CA SER A 569 22.26 -23.72 -0.60
C SER A 569 22.77 -25.08 -0.15
N TRP A 570 22.21 -25.61 0.94
CA TRP A 570 22.64 -26.79 1.66
C TRP A 570 21.45 -27.67 2.05
N ASP A 571 21.44 -28.92 1.61
CA ASP A 571 20.43 -29.90 1.99
C ASP A 571 20.92 -30.76 3.13
N LEU A 572 20.07 -30.99 4.13
CA LEU A 572 20.38 -31.90 5.23
C LEU A 572 20.66 -33.31 4.72
N ASP A 573 21.79 -33.87 5.12
CA ASP A 573 22.11 -35.27 4.90
C ASP A 573 21.30 -36.15 5.86
N LEU A 574 20.47 -37.04 5.32
CA LEU A 574 19.52 -37.82 6.10
C LEU A 574 20.20 -38.82 7.05
N ASP A 575 21.36 -39.35 6.67
CA ASP A 575 22.11 -40.29 7.50
C ASP A 575 22.66 -39.58 8.74
N SER A 576 23.21 -38.37 8.57
CA SER A 576 23.66 -37.53 9.69
C SER A 576 22.50 -37.12 10.61
N PHE A 577 21.33 -36.80 10.04
CA PHE A 577 20.13 -36.48 10.81
C PHE A 577 19.67 -37.67 11.65
N GLN A 578 19.58 -38.86 11.04
CA GLN A 578 19.25 -40.09 11.77
C GLN A 578 20.22 -40.33 12.93
N ALA A 579 21.53 -40.17 12.69
CA ALA A 579 22.54 -40.33 13.73
C ALA A 579 22.32 -39.33 14.88
N PHE A 580 22.02 -38.06 14.55
CA PHE A 580 21.74 -36.99 15.51
C PHE A 580 20.55 -37.31 16.41
N VAL A 581 19.38 -37.62 15.82
CA VAL A 581 18.17 -37.85 16.60
C VAL A 581 18.20 -39.15 17.41
N SER A 582 18.99 -40.14 16.97
CA SER A 582 19.15 -41.42 17.68
C SER A 582 20.17 -41.37 18.82
N ALA A 583 21.15 -40.47 18.76
CA ALA A 583 22.25 -40.41 19.73
C ALA A 583 21.82 -40.27 21.21
N PRO A 584 20.80 -39.46 21.58
CA PRO A 584 20.32 -39.39 22.96
C PRO A 584 19.81 -40.72 23.53
N PHE A 585 19.45 -41.68 22.66
CA PHE A 585 18.86 -42.96 23.02
C PHE A 585 19.82 -44.14 22.84
N ALA A 586 21.09 -43.90 22.48
CA ALA A 586 22.04 -44.96 22.15
C ALA A 586 22.32 -45.94 23.30
N GLU A 587 22.13 -45.52 24.56
CA GLU A 587 22.29 -46.37 25.75
C GLU A 587 20.99 -47.08 26.19
N MET A 588 19.86 -46.78 25.55
CA MET A 588 18.55 -47.35 25.86
C MET A 588 18.13 -48.33 24.76
N GLU A 589 18.70 -49.54 24.82
CA GLU A 589 18.37 -50.63 23.88
C GLU A 589 16.85 -50.85 23.80
N ASP A 590 16.35 -51.01 22.57
CA ASP A 590 14.93 -51.15 22.21
C ASP A 590 14.00 -49.98 22.55
N PHE A 591 14.47 -48.90 23.20
CA PHE A 591 13.60 -47.81 23.63
C PHE A 591 13.14 -46.91 22.48
N TYR A 592 13.99 -46.68 21.48
CA TYR A 592 13.73 -45.74 20.40
C TYR A 592 14.20 -46.33 19.08
N ASP A 593 13.33 -46.32 18.07
CA ASP A 593 13.73 -46.62 16.70
C ASP A 593 13.40 -45.47 15.77
N PHE A 594 14.38 -45.13 14.93
CA PHE A 594 14.18 -44.26 13.79
C PHE A 594 13.43 -45.05 12.70
N ILE A 595 12.27 -44.56 12.26
CA ILE A 595 11.50 -45.21 11.19
C ILE A 595 11.93 -44.67 9.83
N THR A 596 11.79 -43.36 9.63
CA THR A 596 12.02 -42.72 8.33
C THR A 596 12.23 -41.23 8.49
N ALA A 597 13.06 -40.63 7.63
CA ALA A 597 13.04 -39.21 7.35
C ALA A 597 12.94 -39.01 5.84
N GLN A 598 12.11 -38.06 5.41
CA GLN A 598 11.92 -37.77 3.99
C GLN A 598 11.58 -36.30 3.78
N GLY A 599 11.83 -35.84 2.55
CA GLY A 599 11.50 -34.48 2.13
C GLY A 599 12.71 -33.57 2.05
N ILE A 600 12.49 -32.26 2.20
CA ILE A 600 13.52 -31.22 2.03
C ILE A 600 13.67 -30.47 3.35
N TRP A 601 14.90 -30.44 3.85
CA TRP A 601 15.36 -29.49 4.85
C TRP A 601 16.56 -28.76 4.23
N ARG A 602 16.33 -27.52 3.78
CA ARG A 602 17.34 -26.73 3.07
C ARG A 602 17.64 -25.43 3.79
N TYR A 603 18.93 -25.11 3.94
CA TYR A 603 19.38 -23.77 4.29
C TYR A 603 20.03 -23.10 3.09
N ALA A 604 19.68 -21.84 2.84
CA ALA A 604 20.29 -20.98 1.85
C ALA A 604 20.87 -19.75 2.55
N PHE A 605 22.19 -19.65 2.61
CA PHE A 605 22.89 -18.49 3.16
C PHE A 605 23.23 -17.54 2.01
N HIS A 606 22.82 -16.28 2.17
CA HIS A 606 22.98 -15.23 1.18
C HIS A 606 24.07 -14.24 1.61
N GLN A 607 24.67 -13.56 0.63
CA GLN A 607 25.72 -12.56 0.87
C GLN A 607 25.21 -11.32 1.60
N ASP A 608 23.91 -11.06 1.63
CA ASP A 608 23.29 -9.98 2.40
C ASP A 608 23.17 -10.30 3.91
N GLY A 609 23.74 -11.42 4.37
CA GLY A 609 23.65 -11.85 5.76
C GLY A 609 22.31 -12.51 6.11
N THR A 610 21.44 -12.77 5.12
CA THR A 610 20.19 -13.52 5.33
C THR A 610 20.39 -15.01 5.14
N MET A 611 19.72 -15.80 5.98
CA MET A 611 19.57 -17.24 5.83
C MET A 611 18.09 -17.53 5.59
N LYS A 612 17.77 -18.18 4.47
CA LYS A 612 16.44 -18.70 4.18
C LYS A 612 16.44 -20.20 4.42
N ALA A 613 15.45 -20.66 5.16
CA ALA A 613 15.25 -22.08 5.42
C ALA A 613 13.97 -22.54 4.71
N ALA A 614 14.03 -23.64 3.96
CA ALA A 614 12.87 -24.23 3.30
C ALA A 614 12.63 -25.64 3.84
N PHE A 615 11.41 -25.87 4.32
CA PHE A 615 11.01 -27.13 4.94
C PHE A 615 9.81 -27.71 4.21
N ASN A 616 9.95 -28.97 3.83
CA ASN A 616 8.87 -29.89 3.53
C ASN A 616 9.41 -31.25 3.96
N PHE A 617 9.57 -31.43 5.27
CA PHE A 617 10.34 -32.50 5.87
C PHE A 617 9.49 -33.24 6.89
N ALA A 618 9.57 -34.56 6.90
CA ALA A 618 8.85 -35.39 7.84
C ALA A 618 9.78 -36.45 8.42
N TYR A 619 9.68 -36.67 9.73
CA TYR A 619 10.47 -37.64 10.47
C TYR A 619 9.59 -38.48 11.39
N GLY A 620 9.62 -39.80 11.18
CA GLY A 620 8.87 -40.79 11.95
C GLY A 620 9.76 -41.61 12.90
N TYR A 621 9.24 -41.92 14.08
CA TYR A 621 9.94 -42.67 15.13
C TYR A 621 9.02 -43.57 15.92
N THR A 622 9.56 -44.61 16.55
CA THR A 622 8.88 -45.39 17.58
C THR A 622 9.54 -45.17 18.94
N LEU A 623 8.74 -45.20 19.99
CA LEU A 623 9.19 -45.34 21.38
C LEU A 623 8.58 -46.59 21.98
N THR A 624 9.42 -47.46 22.54
CA THR A 624 9.01 -48.67 23.24
C THR A 624 9.25 -48.47 24.72
N THR A 625 8.18 -48.43 25.51
CA THR A 625 8.26 -48.35 26.97
C THR A 625 7.86 -49.67 27.62
N PRO A 626 8.49 -50.07 28.74
CA PRO A 626 8.00 -51.19 29.53
C PRO A 626 6.56 -50.90 29.96
N GLY A 627 5.60 -51.65 29.42
CA GLY A 627 4.18 -51.44 29.69
C GLY A 627 3.81 -51.77 31.14
N PHE A 628 2.62 -51.34 31.57
CA PHE A 628 1.98 -51.84 32.80
C PHE A 628 1.43 -53.27 32.54
N GLY A 629 2.29 -54.23 32.17
CA GLY A 629 1.91 -55.59 31.74
C GLY A 629 3.07 -56.40 31.14
N THR A 630 2.78 -57.51 30.46
CA THR A 630 3.79 -58.31 29.72
C THR A 630 4.12 -57.75 28.33
N ASP A 631 3.27 -56.87 27.80
CA ASP A 631 3.41 -56.34 26.45
C ASP A 631 3.96 -54.91 26.50
N PRO A 632 4.99 -54.57 25.70
CA PRO A 632 5.53 -53.22 25.63
C PRO A 632 4.50 -52.26 25.03
N LEU A 633 4.48 -51.02 25.53
CA LEU A 633 3.69 -49.96 24.93
C LEU A 633 4.54 -49.30 23.83
N VAL A 634 4.11 -49.48 22.57
CA VAL A 634 4.72 -48.85 21.40
C VAL A 634 3.97 -47.55 21.10
N THR A 635 4.72 -46.47 20.99
CA THR A 635 4.23 -45.14 20.59
C THR A 635 4.89 -44.77 19.27
N GLU A 636 4.10 -44.48 18.24
CA GLU A 636 4.61 -44.00 16.96
C GLU A 636 4.46 -42.49 16.91
N GLY A 637 5.55 -41.78 16.60
CA GLY A 637 5.56 -40.33 16.45
C GLY A 637 5.89 -39.94 15.01
N LEU A 638 5.27 -38.87 14.53
CA LEU A 638 5.57 -38.22 13.25
C LEU A 638 5.69 -36.72 13.49
N ILE A 639 6.87 -36.16 13.20
CA ILE A 639 7.12 -34.72 13.23
C ILE A 639 7.20 -34.23 11.79
N THR A 640 6.41 -33.21 11.45
CA THR A 640 6.46 -32.53 10.16
C THR A 640 6.93 -31.10 10.34
N PHE A 641 7.78 -30.66 9.41
CA PHE A 641 8.26 -29.30 9.28
C PHE A 641 7.80 -28.78 7.92
N ASP A 642 7.08 -27.68 7.92
CA ASP A 642 6.54 -27.09 6.68
C ASP A 642 6.73 -25.57 6.64
N GLY A 643 6.85 -25.06 5.42
CA GLY A 643 6.98 -23.64 5.13
C GLY A 643 8.42 -23.13 5.07
N GLN A 644 8.57 -21.83 5.37
CA GLN A 644 9.82 -21.10 5.19
C GLN A 644 10.23 -20.39 6.47
N GLY A 645 11.50 -20.52 6.84
CA GLY A 645 12.16 -19.72 7.86
C GLY A 645 13.03 -18.64 7.25
N ILE A 646 13.19 -17.54 7.98
CA ILE A 646 14.14 -16.45 7.66
C ILE A 646 14.92 -16.16 8.93
N ALA A 647 16.23 -16.02 8.81
CA ALA A 647 17.11 -15.60 9.89
C ALA A 647 18.19 -14.65 9.37
N LEU A 648 18.79 -13.89 10.27
CA LEU A 648 20.09 -13.26 10.05
C LEU A 648 21.19 -14.23 10.48
N TRP A 649 22.33 -14.23 9.79
CA TRP A 649 23.48 -15.06 10.15
C TRP A 649 24.80 -14.28 10.06
N TRP A 650 25.76 -14.66 10.89
CA TRP A 650 27.13 -14.15 10.86
C TRP A 650 28.09 -15.12 11.55
N VAL A 651 29.39 -14.84 11.44
CA VAL A 651 30.44 -15.61 12.09
C VAL A 651 31.09 -14.76 13.17
N SER A 652 30.88 -15.08 14.45
CA SER A 652 31.53 -14.36 15.57
C SER A 652 32.98 -14.78 15.79
N SER A 653 33.33 -15.99 15.37
CA SER A 653 34.71 -16.49 15.37
C SER A 653 34.84 -17.66 14.39
N PRO A 654 36.05 -17.97 13.87
CA PRO A 654 36.24 -19.07 12.94
C PRO A 654 35.62 -20.38 13.46
N GLY A 655 34.66 -20.94 12.71
CA GLY A 655 33.93 -22.16 13.08
C GLY A 655 32.74 -21.95 14.04
N THR A 656 32.35 -20.71 14.33
CA THR A 656 31.16 -20.38 15.12
C THR A 656 30.16 -19.61 14.26
N LEU A 657 28.99 -20.20 14.04
CA LEU A 657 27.88 -19.63 13.29
C LEU A 657 26.82 -19.13 14.28
N ASP A 658 26.52 -17.85 14.21
CA ASP A 658 25.43 -17.25 14.98
C ASP A 658 24.24 -16.96 14.06
N THR A 659 23.03 -17.14 14.59
CA THR A 659 21.78 -16.87 13.88
C THR A 659 20.75 -16.17 14.76
N ILE A 660 19.95 -15.27 14.18
CA ILE A 660 18.77 -14.68 14.82
C ILE A 660 17.56 -14.97 13.95
N GLY A 661 16.59 -15.72 14.48
CA GLY A 661 15.35 -16.03 13.77
C GLY A 661 14.48 -14.79 13.57
N VAL A 662 14.10 -14.52 12.31
CA VAL A 662 13.16 -13.47 11.91
C VAL A 662 11.77 -14.06 11.67
N LYS A 663 11.71 -15.21 11.01
CA LYS A 663 10.48 -15.98 10.75
C LYS A 663 10.75 -17.46 10.98
N ALA A 664 9.88 -18.14 11.71
CA ALA A 664 9.96 -19.57 11.95
C ALA A 664 9.10 -20.36 10.95
N PRO A 665 9.51 -21.60 10.59
CA PRO A 665 8.62 -22.55 9.93
C PRO A 665 7.57 -23.10 10.91
N THR A 666 6.54 -23.74 10.37
CA THR A 666 5.51 -24.43 11.15
C THR A 666 5.97 -25.85 11.47
N ILE A 667 5.65 -26.32 12.68
CA ILE A 667 5.86 -27.71 13.06
C ILE A 667 4.59 -28.32 13.60
N GLU A 668 4.33 -29.53 13.15
CA GLU A 668 3.28 -30.37 13.69
C GLU A 668 3.87 -31.68 14.21
N HIS A 669 3.36 -32.15 15.34
CA HIS A 669 3.74 -33.43 15.93
C HIS A 669 2.50 -34.27 16.13
N THR A 670 2.48 -35.42 15.46
CA THR A 670 1.42 -36.43 15.60
C THR A 670 1.99 -37.62 16.36
N VAL A 671 1.26 -38.10 17.37
CA VAL A 671 1.64 -39.26 18.17
C VAL A 671 0.49 -40.25 18.18
N ASP A 672 0.72 -41.49 17.73
CA ASP A 672 -0.19 -42.62 17.87
C ASP A 672 0.27 -43.54 19.01
N MET A 673 -0.62 -43.77 19.98
CA MET A 673 -0.42 -44.74 21.06
C MET A 673 -1.52 -45.79 21.03
N GLY A 674 -1.21 -46.98 20.50
CA GLY A 674 -2.16 -48.10 20.48
C GLY A 674 -3.45 -47.83 19.70
N GLY A 675 -3.37 -47.04 18.62
CA GLY A 675 -4.50 -46.64 17.77
C GLY A 675 -5.19 -45.34 18.21
N GLN A 676 -4.67 -44.65 19.23
CA GLN A 676 -5.12 -43.32 19.63
C GLN A 676 -4.16 -42.25 19.13
N VAL A 677 -4.60 -41.48 18.14
CA VAL A 677 -3.83 -40.38 17.56
C VAL A 677 -4.07 -39.09 18.35
N SER A 678 -2.98 -38.46 18.78
CA SER A 678 -2.94 -37.11 19.35
C SER A 678 -2.11 -36.21 18.44
N GLN A 679 -2.71 -35.15 17.92
CA GLN A 679 -2.02 -34.12 17.14
C GLN A 679 -1.79 -32.90 18.05
N SER A 680 -0.58 -32.36 18.08
CA SER A 680 -0.36 -31.03 18.64
C SER A 680 -1.01 -29.99 17.73
N GLU A 681 -1.55 -28.90 18.29
CA GLU A 681 -1.83 -27.74 17.45
C GLU A 681 -0.52 -27.33 16.75
N PRO A 682 -0.58 -26.90 15.48
CA PRO A 682 0.59 -26.40 14.77
C PRO A 682 1.24 -25.33 15.63
N GLY A 683 2.43 -25.66 16.14
CA GLY A 683 3.25 -24.68 16.83
C GLY A 683 4.08 -23.97 15.78
N ASP A 684 4.30 -22.67 15.97
CA ASP A 684 5.57 -22.14 15.50
C ASP A 684 6.64 -23.04 16.13
N PHE A 685 7.55 -23.59 15.31
CA PHE A 685 8.74 -24.20 15.89
C PHE A 685 9.22 -23.18 16.89
N GLY A 686 9.36 -23.58 18.15
CA GLY A 686 10.00 -22.76 19.16
C GLY A 686 11.39 -22.52 18.63
N GLY A 687 11.50 -21.53 17.76
CA GLY A 687 12.73 -21.17 17.13
C GLY A 687 13.68 -20.83 18.26
N PRO A 688 14.97 -20.69 17.96
CA PRO A 688 15.79 -19.90 18.88
C PRO A 688 14.98 -18.66 19.24
N GLY A 689 14.80 -18.41 20.54
CA GLY A 689 13.90 -17.36 21.00
C GLY A 689 14.28 -16.00 20.39
N LYS A 690 13.78 -14.90 20.91
CA LYS A 690 14.27 -13.57 20.50
C LYS A 690 15.78 -13.32 20.71
N GLY A 691 16.57 -14.35 21.05
CA GLY A 691 18.02 -14.31 21.23
C GLY A 691 18.79 -14.98 20.09
N VAL A 692 20.10 -14.78 20.17
CA VAL A 692 21.09 -15.37 19.26
C VAL A 692 21.20 -16.88 19.52
N SER A 693 21.21 -17.66 18.46
CA SER A 693 21.53 -19.08 18.47
C SER A 693 22.92 -19.32 17.92
N GLN A 694 23.80 -19.86 18.76
CA GLN A 694 25.20 -20.11 18.46
C GLN A 694 25.44 -21.58 18.18
N SER A 695 25.91 -21.89 16.98
CA SER A 695 26.28 -23.24 16.54
C SER A 695 27.77 -23.30 16.22
N THR A 696 28.39 -24.45 16.42
CA THR A 696 29.73 -24.70 15.86
C THR A 696 29.56 -25.27 14.45
N TYR A 697 30.42 -24.90 13.51
CA TYR A 697 30.36 -25.41 12.16
C TYR A 697 31.73 -25.66 11.54
N VAL A 698 31.76 -26.54 10.54
CA VAL A 698 32.87 -26.71 9.61
C VAL A 698 32.30 -26.67 8.21
N CYS A 699 32.87 -25.83 7.35
CA CYS A 699 32.40 -25.69 5.97
C CYS A 699 33.50 -26.06 4.97
N SER A 700 33.12 -26.75 3.91
CA SER A 700 33.93 -27.06 2.73
C SER A 700 33.20 -26.68 1.43
N PRO A 701 33.86 -26.78 0.26
CA PRO A 701 33.17 -26.56 -1.01
C PRO A 701 31.98 -27.49 -1.28
N THR A 702 31.85 -28.63 -0.58
CA THR A 702 30.79 -29.62 -0.85
C THR A 702 29.97 -30.00 0.38
N THR A 703 30.48 -29.75 1.58
CA THR A 703 29.86 -30.17 2.84
C THR A 703 29.81 -29.03 3.84
N LEU A 704 28.74 -28.98 4.62
CA LEU A 704 28.58 -28.10 5.78
C LEU A 704 28.19 -28.97 6.96
N THR A 705 29.02 -29.01 7.99
CA THR A 705 28.78 -29.76 9.22
C THR A 705 28.43 -28.76 10.31
N ILE A 706 27.26 -28.90 10.93
CA ILE A 706 26.76 -28.01 11.99
C ILE A 706 26.53 -28.82 13.26
N TRP A 707 27.03 -28.32 14.39
CA TRP A 707 26.64 -28.74 15.72
C TRP A 707 25.66 -27.70 16.28
N PRO A 708 24.36 -28.03 16.38
CA PRO A 708 23.38 -27.14 16.99
C PRO A 708 23.79 -26.72 18.41
N PRO A 709 23.21 -25.64 18.96
CA PRO A 709 23.54 -25.18 20.30
C PRO A 709 23.40 -26.33 21.33
N GLY A 710 24.40 -26.54 22.18
CA GLY A 710 24.41 -27.60 23.19
C GLY A 710 24.82 -29.00 22.69
N ALA A 711 24.87 -29.25 21.38
CA ALA A 711 25.16 -30.58 20.84
C ALA A 711 26.55 -31.10 21.23
N VAL A 712 27.58 -30.24 21.19
CA VAL A 712 28.94 -30.60 21.58
C VAL A 712 29.01 -30.98 23.06
N GLN A 713 28.33 -30.21 23.92
CA GLN A 713 28.30 -30.45 25.37
C GLN A 713 27.54 -31.73 25.72
N ALA A 714 26.51 -32.06 24.95
CA ALA A 714 25.75 -33.30 25.07
C ALA A 714 26.39 -34.50 24.33
N ASN A 715 27.58 -34.32 23.72
CA ASN A 715 28.26 -35.34 22.92
C ASN A 715 27.38 -35.93 21.81
N LEU A 716 26.52 -35.10 21.20
CA LEU A 716 25.73 -35.47 20.04
C LEU A 716 26.58 -35.37 18.77
N PRO A 717 26.37 -36.25 17.77
CA PRO A 717 27.03 -36.11 16.48
C PRO A 717 26.58 -34.81 15.78
N PRO A 718 27.26 -34.34 14.74
CA PRO A 718 26.80 -33.18 13.97
C PRO A 718 25.62 -33.52 13.06
N LEU A 719 25.01 -32.46 12.53
CA LEU A 719 24.19 -32.50 11.33
C LEU A 719 25.06 -32.12 10.12
N ASP A 720 25.17 -33.00 9.14
CA ASP A 720 25.84 -32.73 7.89
C ASP A 720 24.86 -32.25 6.84
N TYR A 721 25.33 -31.37 5.96
CA TYR A 721 24.58 -30.85 4.85
C TYR A 721 25.42 -30.92 3.57
N ILE A 722 24.76 -31.24 2.47
CA ILE A 722 25.34 -31.38 1.14
C ILE A 722 25.05 -30.11 0.35
N ARG A 723 26.07 -29.53 -0.30
CA ARG A 723 25.90 -28.33 -1.11
C ARG A 723 25.04 -28.63 -2.36
N VAL A 724 24.00 -27.82 -2.56
CA VAL A 724 23.11 -27.87 -3.72
C VAL A 724 23.49 -26.82 -4.75
N SER A 725 23.89 -25.62 -4.30
CA SER A 725 24.32 -24.52 -5.16
C SER A 725 25.51 -23.78 -4.55
N GLY A 726 26.44 -23.36 -5.40
CA GLY A 726 27.53 -22.44 -5.04
C GLY A 726 27.06 -20.99 -4.86
N PRO A 727 27.96 -20.11 -4.39
CA PRO A 727 27.73 -18.67 -4.35
C PRO A 727 27.47 -18.07 -5.74
#